data_AF-A0A2R7NH75-F1
#
_entry.id   AF-A0A2R7NH75-F1
#
_cell.length_a   1.000
_cell.length_b   1.000
_cell.length_c   1.000
_cell.angle_alpha   90.00
_cell.angle_beta   90.00
_cell.angle_gamma   90.00
#
_symmetry.space_group_name_H-M   'P 1'
#
loop_
_entity.id
_entity.type
_entity.pdbx_description
1 polymer ?
#
loop_
_entity_poly.entity_id
_entity_poly.type
_entity_poly.pdbx_seq_one_letter_code
_entity_poly.pdbx_strand_id
1 'polypeptide(L)'
;MADKGYIIIEGATAYCSSSVTNNSNGTAVPMEVKSQKKKLGKNKYFAQNKPVATYLDDKAESFGGGNGFGNCKGSDGKTYPCKGKCNIKYKDYYENVEFNKSMKILLDASTGNCPGYGVPGTIAFATTGQANNVSQIDVKEADEFSVANASPQWPSSSSSEASIAVSSISMVRPIPTDKLSNPYYYIKGMNGPLLPIMNPFGGDNLDLKAQFKGDEKKIIWALFKGEGTKDKIKTFIGLGSNFSQSMSKIFDGLTEGKYRLEAYGKKAGDAKCSINVEVIQDFVKKIVSPGSSTLINIPLPLSIERKLNSTTDQTKILNRGFFMPVNTVQWTVKQGPAVLYNSSSGASSSHLVSVTGAGDRVILTFKNAGKYSVEAFTDPTDPKPQSVEIKIENSLGVMGVKGEPGLVRFSDTIKVQASKFNVNYMPSGTSVYWYLKKEGIGRVALFENSLSFRTGTINKKVAELLYNDAKLASNQYFGKYILEAYANPIGAGKQPGFSGSDCFNFEVIQNVIDKFTFPAANIPKGTKIKYTATARIAALAGNEAIKIEVPDKVTNNGDGTITFNDLGEYTISAYLTGDYTDGKKIEAKVKVSEPAVKRALWAYGTGVKRTETGFGEETYGFIEIDGLQNQALKVKVWVKGEGDDFYKEKDKYMLEEKNVTLNSEGKASFLITTNDDYKKKLLAAIPKTAENPNPSYRIVFTVELQASSSTDIVLPTNITIQGTRPVVLDNTTTYLEVLDANEELVITSEQKIVSIMFSTEDGKDIQRMQTFYGKTHKLWVYTVNMTEEVLKIDVLKEIPKEGLNEKDHITYTHESKQSYNEEKTGKDGLLEVSFTVKEEWKNPPKNFDYYIAQVSRQVQDPADPKKKVWKIEKSQFTINSTLPADLVRTEDMEKLGIKAYKKDGTPFTKEEMLELRKQFIFYESGCLKVSQKETPEAIENDVMPVVVEMAEVKKDGGECPRCKAKITLEELKQVFFNGNKSLIEKCLPY
;
A
#
# COMPACT_ATOMS: atom_id res chain seq x y z
N MET A 1 -34.60 1.41 -49.54
CA MET A 1 -34.19 2.37 -48.49
C MET A 1 -33.34 1.58 -47.51
N ALA A 2 -32.09 1.98 -47.26
CA ALA A 2 -31.24 1.27 -46.31
C ALA A 2 -31.83 1.40 -44.89
N ASP A 3 -32.00 0.28 -44.20
CA ASP A 3 -32.44 0.29 -42.80
C ASP A 3 -31.37 1.01 -41.97
N LYS A 4 -31.77 2.13 -41.36
CA LYS A 4 -30.88 2.90 -40.50
C LYS A 4 -30.91 2.32 -39.09
N GLY A 5 -29.75 2.07 -38.50
CA GLY A 5 -29.60 1.53 -37.15
C GLY A 5 -28.81 2.46 -36.22
N TYR A 6 -29.05 2.36 -34.92
CA TYR A 6 -28.35 3.08 -33.86
C TYR A 6 -27.06 2.38 -33.46
N ILE A 7 -26.00 3.15 -33.19
CA ILE A 7 -24.69 2.61 -32.76
C ILE A 7 -24.80 1.87 -31.41
N ILE A 8 -24.18 0.71 -31.30
CA ILE A 8 -24.05 -0.02 -30.02
C ILE A 8 -22.88 0.52 -29.20
N ILE A 9 -23.14 0.86 -27.93
CA ILE A 9 -22.11 1.32 -26.97
C ILE A 9 -22.08 0.46 -25.72
N GLU A 10 -21.05 0.61 -24.89
CA GLU A 10 -20.89 -0.13 -23.63
C GLU A 10 -22.13 -0.01 -22.72
N GLY A 11 -22.60 -1.14 -22.20
CA GLY A 11 -23.84 -1.24 -21.43
C GLY A 11 -25.10 -1.50 -22.26
N ALA A 12 -24.97 -1.71 -23.58
CA ALA A 12 -26.01 -2.34 -24.40
C ALA A 12 -26.42 -3.72 -23.85
N THR A 13 -27.60 -4.21 -24.21
CA THR A 13 -28.04 -5.57 -23.82
C THR A 13 -28.34 -6.40 -25.06
N ALA A 14 -28.01 -7.69 -25.02
CA ALA A 14 -28.22 -8.63 -26.11
C ALA A 14 -28.72 -9.98 -25.60
N TYR A 15 -29.41 -10.73 -26.45
CA TYR A 15 -29.90 -12.08 -26.16
C TYR A 15 -29.55 -13.02 -27.31
N CYS A 16 -29.54 -14.33 -27.04
CA CYS A 16 -29.26 -15.36 -28.03
C CYS A 16 -30.43 -16.34 -28.12
N SER A 17 -31.00 -16.52 -29.31
CA SER A 17 -32.19 -17.38 -29.51
C SER A 17 -32.01 -18.83 -29.06
N SER A 18 -30.77 -19.33 -29.03
CA SER A 18 -30.44 -20.71 -28.62
C SER A 18 -30.00 -20.83 -27.16
N SER A 19 -30.00 -19.72 -26.42
CA SER A 19 -29.92 -19.74 -24.96
C SER A 19 -31.20 -20.34 -24.37
N VAL A 20 -31.05 -21.02 -23.23
CA VAL A 20 -32.18 -21.55 -22.46
C VAL A 20 -32.86 -20.44 -21.65
N THR A 21 -32.09 -19.50 -21.12
CA THR A 21 -32.57 -18.45 -20.21
C THR A 21 -32.57 -17.06 -20.84
N ASN A 22 -31.54 -16.73 -21.62
CA ASN A 22 -31.29 -15.38 -22.14
C ASN A 22 -31.60 -15.31 -23.65
N ASN A 23 -32.84 -15.62 -24.01
CA ASN A 23 -33.29 -15.86 -25.39
C ASN A 23 -34.33 -14.87 -25.91
N SER A 24 -34.62 -13.82 -25.17
CA SER A 24 -35.58 -12.77 -25.56
C SER A 24 -35.13 -11.40 -25.06
N ASN A 25 -35.77 -10.33 -25.52
CA ASN A 25 -35.50 -8.96 -25.07
C ASN A 25 -35.59 -8.81 -23.55
N GLY A 26 -36.56 -9.45 -22.89
CA GLY A 26 -36.78 -9.35 -21.44
C GLY A 26 -35.75 -10.09 -20.60
N THR A 27 -34.96 -10.98 -21.21
CA THR A 27 -33.89 -11.75 -20.56
C THR A 27 -32.51 -11.45 -21.17
N ALA A 28 -32.37 -10.30 -21.83
CA ALA A 28 -31.13 -9.88 -22.44
C ALA A 28 -30.05 -9.59 -21.39
N VAL A 29 -28.81 -9.93 -21.71
CA VAL A 29 -27.64 -9.75 -20.83
C VAL A 29 -26.83 -8.52 -21.26
N PRO A 30 -26.17 -7.84 -20.32
CA PRO A 30 -25.34 -6.67 -20.64
C PRO A 30 -24.12 -7.05 -21.48
N MET A 31 -23.73 -6.12 -22.36
CA MET A 31 -22.56 -6.18 -23.22
C MET A 31 -21.45 -5.26 -22.68
N GLU A 32 -20.24 -5.80 -22.63
CA GLU A 32 -19.01 -5.08 -22.30
C GLU A 32 -18.14 -4.95 -23.57
N VAL A 33 -17.64 -3.73 -23.83
CA VAL A 33 -16.85 -3.46 -25.04
C VAL A 33 -15.38 -3.76 -24.77
N LYS A 34 -14.88 -4.85 -25.36
CA LYS A 34 -13.50 -5.35 -25.16
C LYS A 34 -12.63 -5.21 -26.41
N SER A 35 -13.25 -5.15 -27.58
CA SER A 35 -12.58 -5.11 -28.88
C SER A 35 -11.54 -3.99 -28.99
N GLN A 36 -11.86 -2.80 -28.48
CA GLN A 36 -10.95 -1.64 -28.50
C GLN A 36 -9.72 -1.84 -27.62
N LYS A 37 -9.88 -2.19 -26.32
CA LYS A 37 -8.74 -2.50 -25.44
C LYS A 37 -7.85 -3.58 -26.04
N LYS A 38 -8.47 -4.64 -26.58
CA LYS A 38 -7.75 -5.78 -27.17
C LYS A 38 -6.92 -5.41 -28.40
N LYS A 39 -7.42 -4.57 -29.30
CA LYS A 39 -6.72 -4.22 -30.55
C LYS A 39 -5.88 -2.95 -30.46
N LEU A 40 -6.22 -2.03 -29.57
CA LEU A 40 -5.65 -0.68 -29.50
C LEU A 40 -4.89 -0.40 -28.19
N GLY A 41 -4.88 -1.36 -27.24
CA GLY A 41 -4.24 -1.25 -25.92
C GLY A 41 -4.99 -0.36 -24.92
N LYS A 42 -5.96 0.42 -25.38
CA LYS A 42 -6.85 1.27 -24.58
C LYS A 42 -8.19 1.46 -25.31
N ASN A 43 -9.22 1.89 -24.59
CA ASN A 43 -10.42 2.41 -25.24
C ASN A 43 -10.07 3.74 -25.91
N LYS A 44 -10.43 3.88 -27.18
CA LYS A 44 -10.14 5.07 -27.97
C LYS A 44 -11.40 5.73 -28.49
N TYR A 45 -12.32 4.94 -29.04
CA TYR A 45 -13.53 5.44 -29.68
C TYR A 45 -14.70 5.40 -28.69
N PHE A 46 -15.15 6.57 -28.26
CA PHE A 46 -16.25 6.73 -27.30
C PHE A 46 -17.43 7.41 -27.96
N ALA A 47 -18.66 7.00 -27.65
CA ALA A 47 -19.89 7.72 -27.95
C ALA A 47 -20.64 7.93 -26.61
N GLN A 48 -21.13 9.15 -26.35
CA GLN A 48 -21.75 9.49 -25.05
C GLN A 48 -20.85 9.13 -23.85
N ASN A 49 -19.54 9.37 -23.97
CA ASN A 49 -18.50 8.98 -22.99
C ASN A 49 -18.39 7.47 -22.70
N LYS A 50 -19.03 6.61 -23.50
CA LYS A 50 -18.93 5.15 -23.40
C LYS A 50 -18.26 4.55 -24.64
N PRO A 51 -17.41 3.53 -24.51
CA PRO A 51 -16.79 2.86 -25.65
C PRO A 51 -17.82 2.33 -26.67
N VAL A 52 -17.50 2.47 -27.95
CA VAL A 52 -18.31 1.97 -29.08
C VAL A 52 -18.01 0.50 -29.38
N ALA A 53 -19.03 -0.33 -29.51
CA ALA A 53 -18.90 -1.75 -29.82
C ALA A 53 -18.56 -1.99 -31.30
N THR A 54 -17.80 -3.05 -31.56
CA THR A 54 -17.42 -3.46 -32.91
C THR A 54 -17.69 -4.93 -33.14
N TYR A 55 -17.72 -5.36 -34.40
CA TYR A 55 -17.91 -6.76 -34.77
C TYR A 55 -16.83 -7.73 -34.20
N LEU A 56 -15.76 -7.20 -33.58
CA LEU A 56 -14.74 -7.99 -32.85
C LEU A 56 -15.10 -8.19 -31.36
N ASP A 57 -16.22 -7.67 -30.89
CA ASP A 57 -16.84 -8.06 -29.62
C ASP A 57 -17.60 -9.39 -29.83
N ASP A 58 -16.90 -10.37 -30.40
CA ASP A 58 -17.42 -11.62 -30.99
C ASP A 58 -17.34 -12.83 -30.06
N LYS A 59 -16.90 -12.64 -28.82
CA LYS A 59 -16.73 -13.71 -27.84
C LYS A 59 -17.76 -13.61 -26.72
N ALA A 60 -18.05 -14.77 -26.11
CA ALA A 60 -18.89 -14.85 -24.92
C ALA A 60 -18.40 -13.98 -23.75
N GLU A 61 -17.10 -13.67 -23.69
CA GLU A 61 -16.51 -12.77 -22.68
C GLU A 61 -17.07 -11.34 -22.74
N SER A 62 -17.61 -10.91 -23.89
CA SER A 62 -18.22 -9.60 -24.07
C SER A 62 -19.66 -9.52 -23.55
N PHE A 63 -20.24 -10.61 -23.02
CA PHE A 63 -21.65 -10.66 -22.60
C PHE A 63 -21.82 -11.25 -21.20
N GLY A 64 -22.81 -10.75 -20.45
CA GLY A 64 -23.24 -11.33 -19.17
C GLY A 64 -22.15 -11.38 -18.09
N GLY A 65 -21.30 -10.35 -18.02
CA GLY A 65 -20.16 -10.31 -17.09
C GLY A 65 -19.08 -11.36 -17.39
N GLY A 66 -18.98 -11.81 -18.65
CA GLY A 66 -18.04 -12.84 -19.09
C GLY A 66 -18.61 -14.26 -19.10
N ASN A 67 -19.87 -14.45 -18.66
CA ASN A 67 -20.54 -15.76 -18.68
C ASN A 67 -21.28 -16.05 -20.00
N GLY A 68 -21.22 -15.14 -20.98
CA GLY A 68 -21.98 -15.26 -22.22
C GLY A 68 -23.49 -15.19 -21.98
N PHE A 69 -24.25 -15.91 -22.79
CA PHE A 69 -25.71 -15.95 -22.71
C PHE A 69 -26.24 -17.05 -21.76
N GLY A 70 -25.47 -17.52 -20.78
CA GLY A 70 -25.89 -18.59 -19.86
C GLY A 70 -25.69 -19.99 -20.47
N ASN A 71 -26.72 -20.83 -20.46
CA ASN A 71 -26.68 -22.18 -21.04
C ASN A 71 -27.36 -22.23 -22.41
N CYS A 72 -26.75 -22.95 -23.35
CA CYS A 72 -27.20 -23.16 -24.72
C CYS A 72 -27.68 -24.60 -24.89
N LYS A 73 -28.66 -24.84 -25.76
CA LYS A 73 -29.08 -26.21 -26.12
C LYS A 73 -28.04 -26.87 -27.04
N GLY A 74 -27.67 -28.11 -26.74
CA GLY A 74 -26.83 -28.97 -27.58
C GLY A 74 -27.67 -29.78 -28.56
N SER A 75 -27.02 -30.29 -29.61
CA SER A 75 -27.67 -31.15 -30.63
C SER A 75 -28.18 -32.49 -30.07
N ASP A 76 -27.74 -32.87 -28.88
CA ASP A 76 -28.18 -34.03 -28.09
C ASP A 76 -29.35 -33.72 -27.14
N GLY A 77 -29.88 -32.50 -27.16
CA GLY A 77 -30.95 -32.04 -26.27
C GLY A 77 -30.50 -31.63 -24.86
N LYS A 78 -29.22 -31.80 -24.52
CA LYS A 78 -28.65 -31.37 -23.22
C LYS A 78 -28.29 -29.89 -23.23
N THR A 79 -28.09 -29.31 -22.06
CA THR A 79 -27.72 -27.89 -21.92
C THR A 79 -26.24 -27.76 -21.56
N TYR A 80 -25.54 -26.86 -22.24
CA TYR A 80 -24.11 -26.62 -22.07
C TYR A 80 -23.83 -25.12 -21.89
N PRO A 81 -22.80 -24.73 -21.13
CA PRO A 81 -22.47 -23.31 -20.97
C PRO A 81 -22.11 -22.65 -22.29
N CYS A 82 -22.85 -21.61 -22.71
CA CYS A 82 -22.63 -20.92 -23.98
C CYS A 82 -21.18 -20.39 -24.12
N LYS A 83 -20.51 -20.07 -23.00
CA LYS A 83 -19.13 -19.57 -22.98
C LYS A 83 -18.09 -20.49 -23.64
N GLY A 84 -18.32 -21.81 -23.69
CA GLY A 84 -17.31 -22.77 -24.16
C GLY A 84 -17.12 -22.85 -25.68
N LYS A 85 -18.12 -22.44 -26.49
CA LYS A 85 -18.12 -22.63 -27.96
C LYS A 85 -18.69 -21.45 -28.76
N CYS A 86 -19.11 -20.35 -28.11
CA CYS A 86 -19.71 -19.23 -28.81
C CYS A 86 -18.67 -18.30 -29.42
N ASN A 87 -18.54 -18.35 -30.75
CA ASN A 87 -17.76 -17.42 -31.57
C ASN A 87 -18.69 -16.76 -32.59
N ILE A 88 -19.01 -15.50 -32.36
CA ILE A 88 -20.12 -14.79 -33.00
C ILE A 88 -19.66 -14.25 -34.35
N LYS A 89 -20.43 -14.51 -35.40
CA LYS A 89 -20.23 -13.87 -36.70
C LYS A 89 -21.32 -12.84 -36.94
N TYR A 90 -20.96 -11.57 -36.84
CA TYR A 90 -21.87 -10.46 -37.09
C TYR A 90 -22.09 -10.20 -38.57
N LYS A 91 -23.31 -9.74 -38.89
CA LYS A 91 -23.70 -9.12 -40.17
C LYS A 91 -24.52 -7.85 -39.88
N ASP A 92 -24.87 -7.11 -40.92
CA ASP A 92 -25.68 -5.89 -40.81
C ASP A 92 -25.04 -4.80 -39.93
N TYR A 93 -23.71 -4.78 -39.89
CA TYR A 93 -22.88 -3.74 -39.26
C TYR A 93 -22.64 -2.57 -40.21
N TYR A 94 -22.09 -1.47 -39.68
CA TYR A 94 -21.82 -0.30 -40.50
C TYR A 94 -20.64 -0.54 -41.47
N GLU A 95 -20.90 -0.53 -42.78
CA GLU A 95 -19.91 -0.93 -43.79
C GLU A 95 -18.87 0.14 -44.15
N ASN A 96 -19.23 1.41 -44.03
CA ASN A 96 -18.46 2.51 -44.65
C ASN A 96 -17.27 2.99 -43.80
N VAL A 97 -17.21 2.64 -42.50
CA VAL A 97 -16.13 3.06 -41.60
C VAL A 97 -15.55 1.87 -40.84
N GLU A 98 -14.25 1.91 -40.60
CA GLU A 98 -13.54 1.01 -39.70
C GLU A 98 -12.71 1.86 -38.73
N PHE A 99 -12.80 1.58 -37.43
CA PHE A 99 -11.95 2.23 -36.44
C PHE A 99 -10.48 1.86 -36.60
N ASN A 100 -10.17 0.63 -37.01
CA ASN A 100 -8.81 0.19 -37.34
C ASN A 100 -8.84 -1.08 -38.22
N LYS A 101 -8.46 -0.96 -39.50
CA LYS A 101 -8.19 -1.99 -40.56
C LYS A 101 -9.14 -3.20 -40.68
N SER A 102 -10.12 -3.30 -39.81
CA SER A 102 -10.95 -4.48 -39.55
C SER A 102 -12.14 -4.11 -38.67
N MET A 103 -11.96 -3.28 -37.63
CA MET A 103 -12.99 -2.95 -36.63
C MET A 103 -14.22 -2.22 -37.18
N LYS A 104 -15.23 -2.97 -37.63
CA LYS A 104 -16.55 -2.47 -38.07
C LYS A 104 -17.47 -2.16 -36.90
N ILE A 105 -18.19 -1.04 -36.98
CA ILE A 105 -19.08 -0.57 -35.91
C ILE A 105 -20.38 -1.38 -35.91
N LEU A 106 -20.82 -1.85 -34.75
CA LEU A 106 -22.10 -2.54 -34.60
C LEU A 106 -23.27 -1.55 -34.47
N LEU A 107 -24.39 -1.90 -35.08
CA LEU A 107 -25.67 -1.21 -35.00
C LEU A 107 -26.68 -2.09 -34.25
N ASP A 108 -27.78 -1.53 -33.76
CA ASP A 108 -28.91 -2.29 -33.20
C ASP A 108 -29.55 -3.26 -34.20
N ALA A 109 -29.53 -2.90 -35.48
CA ALA A 109 -29.90 -3.79 -36.57
C ALA A 109 -28.88 -4.94 -36.80
N SER A 110 -27.67 -4.84 -36.25
CA SER A 110 -26.66 -5.88 -36.42
C SER A 110 -27.08 -7.17 -35.71
N THR A 111 -26.95 -8.28 -36.43
CA THR A 111 -27.26 -9.62 -35.89
C THR A 111 -26.03 -10.50 -35.92
N GLY A 112 -25.86 -11.31 -34.87
CA GLY A 112 -24.72 -12.22 -34.72
C GLY A 112 -25.16 -13.68 -34.84
N ASN A 113 -24.43 -14.50 -35.58
CA ASN A 113 -24.63 -15.95 -35.58
C ASN A 113 -23.62 -16.62 -34.64
N CYS A 114 -24.10 -17.33 -33.63
CA CYS A 114 -23.29 -18.11 -32.70
C CYS A 114 -23.47 -19.61 -32.99
N PRO A 115 -22.41 -20.37 -33.31
CA PRO A 115 -22.53 -21.78 -33.70
C PRO A 115 -22.92 -22.73 -32.55
N GLY A 116 -22.75 -22.31 -31.29
CA GLY A 116 -23.14 -23.09 -30.10
C GLY A 116 -22.52 -24.49 -30.04
N TYR A 117 -23.28 -25.45 -29.47
CA TYR A 117 -22.94 -26.88 -29.40
C TYR A 117 -23.71 -27.68 -30.47
N GLY A 118 -23.62 -27.24 -31.73
CA GLY A 118 -24.30 -27.87 -32.86
C GLY A 118 -25.71 -27.35 -33.14
N VAL A 119 -26.26 -26.50 -32.27
CA VAL A 119 -27.52 -25.75 -32.49
C VAL A 119 -27.17 -24.26 -32.63
N PRO A 120 -27.17 -23.71 -33.86
CA PRO A 120 -26.87 -22.29 -34.09
C PRO A 120 -27.88 -21.38 -33.39
N GLY A 121 -27.41 -20.26 -32.84
CA GLY A 121 -28.24 -19.24 -32.21
C GLY A 121 -28.01 -17.86 -32.82
N THR A 122 -29.08 -17.10 -32.97
CA THR A 122 -29.04 -15.72 -33.45
C THR A 122 -28.99 -14.78 -32.25
N ILE A 123 -28.01 -13.89 -32.27
CA ILE A 123 -27.81 -12.82 -31.31
C ILE A 123 -28.40 -11.54 -31.87
N ALA A 124 -29.24 -10.90 -31.08
CA ALA A 124 -29.84 -9.60 -31.38
C ALA A 124 -29.72 -8.68 -30.16
N PHE A 125 -29.69 -7.36 -30.43
CA PHE A 125 -29.59 -6.33 -29.40
C PHE A 125 -30.99 -5.93 -28.93
N ALA A 126 -31.20 -5.98 -27.61
CA ALA A 126 -32.43 -5.50 -26.98
C ALA A 126 -32.35 -4.00 -26.65
N THR A 127 -31.16 -3.49 -26.33
CA THR A 127 -30.91 -2.06 -26.12
C THR A 127 -29.55 -1.65 -26.70
N THR A 128 -29.44 -0.41 -27.16
CA THR A 128 -28.21 0.16 -27.76
C THR A 128 -27.17 0.59 -26.72
N GLY A 129 -27.57 0.73 -25.45
CA GLY A 129 -26.77 1.32 -24.38
C GLY A 129 -26.77 2.86 -24.37
N GLN A 130 -27.37 3.49 -25.38
CA GLN A 130 -27.54 4.94 -25.52
C GLN A 130 -28.67 5.47 -24.62
N ALA A 131 -28.60 6.74 -24.22
CA ALA A 131 -29.73 7.44 -23.60
C ALA A 131 -30.80 7.82 -24.67
N ASN A 132 -32.09 7.67 -24.32
CA ASN A 132 -33.23 7.78 -25.26
C ASN A 132 -33.42 9.15 -25.96
N ASN A 133 -32.78 10.24 -25.48
CA ASN A 133 -33.07 11.62 -25.91
C ASN A 133 -31.94 12.29 -26.72
N VAL A 134 -31.07 11.53 -27.38
CA VAL A 134 -29.87 12.10 -28.02
C VAL A 134 -30.08 12.33 -29.51
N SER A 135 -30.13 13.59 -29.94
CA SER A 135 -30.31 14.01 -31.35
C SER A 135 -29.02 13.94 -32.18
N GLN A 136 -27.85 13.94 -31.54
CA GLN A 136 -26.51 13.86 -32.15
C GLN A 136 -25.51 13.22 -31.16
N ILE A 137 -24.57 12.41 -31.65
CA ILE A 137 -23.59 11.71 -30.81
C ILE A 137 -22.23 12.40 -30.88
N ASP A 138 -21.64 12.77 -29.75
CA ASP A 138 -20.27 13.29 -29.67
C ASP A 138 -19.26 12.14 -29.43
N VAL A 139 -18.16 12.12 -30.20
CA VAL A 139 -17.14 11.06 -30.17
C VAL A 139 -15.75 11.60 -29.86
N LYS A 140 -15.20 11.15 -28.72
CA LYS A 140 -14.09 11.80 -28.02
C LYS A 140 -12.68 11.61 -28.60
N GLU A 141 -12.42 10.57 -29.40
CA GLU A 141 -11.12 10.39 -30.08
C GLU A 141 -11.24 10.00 -31.58
N ALA A 142 -12.40 10.17 -32.20
CA ALA A 142 -12.41 10.32 -33.66
C ALA A 142 -11.83 11.71 -33.97
N ASP A 143 -11.08 11.85 -35.05
CA ASP A 143 -10.63 13.15 -35.55
C ASP A 143 -11.81 14.14 -35.48
N GLU A 144 -11.56 15.31 -34.88
CA GLU A 144 -12.50 16.37 -34.44
C GLU A 144 -13.46 16.91 -35.54
N PHE A 145 -13.51 16.27 -36.69
CA PHE A 145 -14.38 16.53 -37.84
C PHE A 145 -15.35 15.39 -38.15
N SER A 146 -15.23 14.22 -37.51
CA SER A 146 -15.90 12.99 -37.96
C SER A 146 -17.21 12.67 -37.22
N VAL A 147 -17.57 13.30 -36.10
CA VAL A 147 -18.87 13.01 -35.43
C VAL A 147 -19.58 14.24 -34.82
N ALA A 148 -19.11 15.47 -35.03
CA ALA A 148 -19.85 16.66 -34.58
C ALA A 148 -21.18 16.91 -35.35
N ASN A 149 -21.49 16.11 -36.38
CA ASN A 149 -22.73 16.22 -37.16
C ASN A 149 -23.35 14.85 -37.56
N ALA A 150 -22.94 13.75 -36.91
CA ALA A 150 -23.48 12.45 -37.26
C ALA A 150 -24.81 12.19 -36.53
N SER A 151 -25.86 11.97 -37.32
CA SER A 151 -27.13 11.40 -36.86
C SER A 151 -26.88 10.19 -35.93
N PRO A 152 -27.69 9.97 -34.89
CA PRO A 152 -27.61 8.76 -34.06
C PRO A 152 -27.89 7.47 -34.85
N GLN A 153 -28.45 7.62 -36.07
CA GLN A 153 -28.83 6.54 -36.98
C GLN A 153 -27.94 6.48 -38.22
N TRP A 154 -27.35 5.32 -38.47
CA TRP A 154 -26.36 5.06 -39.51
C TRP A 154 -26.88 3.97 -40.47
N PRO A 155 -26.68 4.08 -41.80
CA PRO A 155 -27.18 3.10 -42.75
C PRO A 155 -26.49 1.74 -42.59
N SER A 156 -27.27 0.67 -42.52
CA SER A 156 -26.78 -0.72 -42.51
C SER A 156 -26.35 -1.19 -43.91
N SER A 157 -25.64 -2.31 -43.97
CA SER A 157 -25.21 -2.97 -45.21
C SER A 157 -26.39 -3.58 -46.00
N SER A 158 -27.14 -2.78 -46.76
CA SER A 158 -28.14 -3.33 -47.70
C SER A 158 -27.47 -3.78 -49.01
N SER A 159 -27.86 -4.94 -49.54
CA SER A 159 -27.25 -5.64 -50.67
C SER A 159 -27.52 -5.05 -52.08
N SER A 160 -27.83 -3.76 -52.21
CA SER A 160 -28.15 -3.17 -53.53
C SER A 160 -28.00 -1.64 -53.61
N GLU A 161 -26.78 -1.10 -53.63
CA GLU A 161 -26.53 0.27 -54.12
C GLU A 161 -25.25 0.35 -54.97
N ALA A 162 -25.27 1.18 -56.02
CA ALA A 162 -24.21 1.30 -57.03
C ALA A 162 -22.82 1.67 -56.44
N SER A 163 -21.76 1.04 -56.96
CA SER A 163 -20.39 1.25 -56.49
C SER A 163 -19.87 2.65 -56.80
N ILE A 164 -19.39 3.37 -55.78
CA ILE A 164 -18.72 4.67 -55.94
C ILE A 164 -17.28 4.47 -56.41
N ALA A 165 -16.88 5.19 -57.45
CA ALA A 165 -15.54 5.15 -58.00
C ALA A 165 -14.95 6.56 -58.08
N VAL A 166 -13.74 6.74 -57.53
CA VAL A 166 -12.90 7.93 -57.71
C VAL A 166 -11.91 7.61 -58.82
N SER A 167 -11.75 8.51 -59.80
CA SER A 167 -10.92 8.30 -60.99
C SER A 167 -9.57 9.02 -60.92
N SER A 168 -9.51 10.20 -60.31
CA SER A 168 -8.27 10.94 -60.06
C SER A 168 -8.46 12.04 -59.02
N ILE A 169 -7.35 12.60 -58.53
CA ILE A 169 -7.35 13.84 -57.76
C ILE A 169 -6.44 14.91 -58.41
N SER A 170 -6.75 16.18 -58.21
CA SER A 170 -5.90 17.32 -58.56
C SER A 170 -5.65 18.22 -57.34
N MET A 171 -4.53 18.96 -57.34
CA MET A 171 -4.23 19.97 -56.33
C MET A 171 -4.68 21.34 -56.84
N VAL A 172 -5.47 22.03 -56.03
CA VAL A 172 -5.94 23.40 -56.29
C VAL A 172 -5.03 24.42 -55.62
N ARG A 173 -4.58 24.14 -54.38
CA ARG A 173 -3.62 24.94 -53.61
C ARG A 173 -2.76 24.01 -52.73
N PRO A 174 -1.50 24.35 -52.42
CA PRO A 174 -0.78 25.59 -52.74
C PRO A 174 -0.16 25.62 -54.14
N ILE A 175 0.02 24.47 -54.78
CA ILE A 175 0.66 24.33 -56.10
C ILE A 175 -0.41 23.75 -57.07
N PRO A 176 -1.11 24.58 -57.85
CA PRO A 176 -2.13 24.09 -58.79
C PRO A 176 -1.54 23.04 -59.74
N THR A 177 -2.05 21.82 -59.73
CA THR A 177 -1.53 20.70 -60.55
C THR A 177 -2.62 19.65 -60.81
N ASP A 178 -2.89 19.38 -62.09
CA ASP A 178 -3.92 18.42 -62.51
C ASP A 178 -3.49 16.94 -62.41
N LYS A 179 -2.17 16.67 -62.37
CA LYS A 179 -1.60 15.32 -62.26
C LYS A 179 -0.50 15.25 -61.20
N LEU A 180 -0.77 14.53 -60.11
CA LEU A 180 0.13 14.40 -58.97
C LEU A 180 1.00 13.13 -59.12
N SER A 181 2.19 13.26 -59.71
CA SER A 181 3.09 12.12 -59.99
C SER A 181 4.45 12.17 -59.27
N ASN A 182 4.78 13.28 -58.60
CA ASN A 182 6.05 13.50 -57.92
C ASN A 182 5.85 13.62 -56.39
N PRO A 183 6.87 13.32 -55.56
CA PRO A 183 6.81 13.61 -54.14
C PRO A 183 6.84 15.12 -53.90
N TYR A 184 5.97 15.58 -53.01
CA TYR A 184 5.94 16.94 -52.49
C TYR A 184 6.55 16.97 -51.08
N TYR A 185 6.96 18.14 -50.59
CA TYR A 185 7.65 18.23 -49.30
C TYR A 185 6.93 19.15 -48.32
N TYR A 186 6.96 18.78 -47.04
CA TYR A 186 6.54 19.64 -45.93
C TYR A 186 7.69 19.81 -44.94
N ILE A 187 8.05 21.05 -44.63
CA ILE A 187 9.16 21.36 -43.72
C ILE A 187 8.63 21.68 -42.32
N LYS A 188 9.06 20.91 -41.32
CA LYS A 188 8.65 21.04 -39.93
C LYS A 188 9.40 22.18 -39.21
N GLY A 189 8.73 22.87 -38.28
CA GLY A 189 9.37 23.82 -37.34
C GLY A 189 9.50 25.28 -37.83
N MET A 190 8.83 25.67 -38.91
CA MET A 190 8.94 27.01 -39.50
C MET A 190 7.92 28.05 -38.97
N ASN A 191 7.48 27.92 -37.71
CA ASN A 191 6.56 28.87 -37.08
C ASN A 191 7.31 29.83 -36.16
N GLY A 192 7.93 30.85 -36.75
CA GLY A 192 8.49 31.96 -35.98
C GLY A 192 7.37 32.90 -35.49
N PRO A 193 7.49 33.51 -34.28
CA PRO A 193 6.44 34.34 -33.68
C PRO A 193 6.22 35.72 -34.35
N LEU A 194 6.91 36.05 -35.44
CA LEU A 194 6.96 37.41 -36.00
C LEU A 194 6.40 37.58 -37.43
N LEU A 195 5.70 36.60 -38.03
CA LEU A 195 5.41 36.63 -39.47
C LEU A 195 3.94 36.42 -39.95
N PRO A 196 2.85 36.78 -39.25
CA PRO A 196 1.53 36.79 -39.90
C PRO A 196 1.35 37.91 -40.94
N ILE A 197 2.28 38.88 -41.03
CA ILE A 197 2.04 40.17 -41.70
C ILE A 197 2.60 40.22 -43.14
N MET A 198 3.45 39.29 -43.55
CA MET A 198 4.12 39.32 -44.86
C MET A 198 3.92 38.03 -45.66
N ASN A 199 2.69 37.70 -46.08
CA ASN A 199 2.52 36.71 -47.14
C ASN A 199 1.41 37.14 -48.13
N PRO A 200 1.76 37.48 -49.38
CA PRO A 200 0.79 37.96 -50.38
C PRO A 200 0.06 36.83 -51.15
N PHE A 201 0.29 35.54 -50.85
CA PHE A 201 -0.43 34.43 -51.46
C PHE A 201 -1.18 33.61 -50.39
N GLY A 202 -2.52 33.70 -50.42
CA GLY A 202 -3.40 33.26 -49.34
C GLY A 202 -3.53 31.74 -49.11
N GLY A 203 -3.39 31.36 -47.84
CA GLY A 203 -3.93 30.14 -47.23
C GLY A 203 -2.88 29.09 -46.81
N ASP A 204 -2.83 28.73 -45.52
CA ASP A 204 -2.09 27.58 -44.96
C ASP A 204 -2.74 26.22 -45.31
N ASN A 205 -3.52 26.14 -46.40
CA ASN A 205 -4.36 24.99 -46.70
C ASN A 205 -3.83 24.17 -47.88
N LEU A 206 -3.92 22.84 -47.75
CA LEU A 206 -3.84 21.92 -48.86
C LEU A 206 -5.25 21.68 -49.40
N ASP A 207 -5.49 22.12 -50.63
CA ASP A 207 -6.76 21.95 -51.32
C ASP A 207 -6.63 20.94 -52.45
N LEU A 208 -7.37 19.83 -52.35
CA LEU A 208 -7.43 18.78 -53.36
C LEU A 208 -8.87 18.58 -53.83
N LYS A 209 -9.03 18.19 -55.09
CA LYS A 209 -10.33 17.91 -55.69
C LYS A 209 -10.33 16.52 -56.32
N ALA A 210 -11.32 15.70 -55.97
CA ALA A 210 -11.52 14.36 -56.51
C ALA A 210 -12.50 14.36 -57.68
N GLN A 211 -12.16 13.63 -58.74
CA GLN A 211 -13.06 13.28 -59.84
C GLN A 211 -13.72 11.93 -59.53
N PHE A 212 -15.06 11.85 -59.58
CA PHE A 212 -15.79 10.68 -59.10
C PHE A 212 -17.09 10.41 -59.86
N LYS A 213 -17.61 9.18 -59.72
CA LYS A 213 -18.94 8.75 -60.18
C LYS A 213 -19.70 8.10 -59.01
N GLY A 214 -20.95 8.52 -58.81
CA GLY A 214 -21.79 8.06 -57.69
C GLY A 214 -22.10 9.20 -56.71
N ASP A 215 -22.42 8.84 -55.46
CA ASP A 215 -22.73 9.81 -54.40
C ASP A 215 -21.44 10.40 -53.80
N GLU A 216 -21.28 11.72 -53.92
CA GLU A 216 -20.11 12.45 -53.46
C GLU A 216 -19.92 12.36 -51.95
N LYS A 217 -21.01 12.28 -51.19
CA LYS A 217 -20.99 12.26 -49.71
C LYS A 217 -20.36 11.00 -49.15
N LYS A 218 -20.20 9.98 -50.00
CA LYS A 218 -19.63 8.68 -49.67
C LYS A 218 -18.15 8.55 -50.10
N ILE A 219 -17.51 9.63 -50.57
CA ILE A 219 -16.05 9.68 -50.80
C ILE A 219 -15.32 9.86 -49.47
N ILE A 220 -14.24 9.09 -49.29
CA ILE A 220 -13.39 9.10 -48.12
C ILE A 220 -12.01 9.61 -48.51
N TRP A 221 -11.47 10.56 -47.76
CA TRP A 221 -10.06 10.94 -47.84
C TRP A 221 -9.31 10.28 -46.70
N ALA A 222 -8.11 9.75 -46.94
CA ALA A 222 -7.31 9.18 -45.87
C ALA A 222 -5.82 9.45 -46.07
N LEU A 223 -5.15 9.71 -44.94
CA LEU A 223 -3.70 9.86 -44.86
C LEU A 223 -3.09 8.54 -44.39
N PHE A 224 -2.07 8.09 -45.08
CA PHE A 224 -1.31 6.86 -44.80
C PHE A 224 0.16 7.20 -44.57
N LYS A 225 0.83 6.40 -43.73
CA LYS A 225 2.28 6.40 -43.55
C LYS A 225 2.91 5.54 -44.64
N GLY A 226 3.95 6.06 -45.28
CA GLY A 226 4.57 5.49 -46.47
C GLY A 226 3.77 5.80 -47.75
N GLU A 227 4.21 5.19 -48.85
CA GLU A 227 3.61 5.37 -50.18
C GLU A 227 2.47 4.38 -50.48
N GLY A 228 2.22 3.45 -49.56
CA GLY A 228 1.17 2.44 -49.67
C GLY A 228 -0.04 2.73 -48.77
N THR A 229 -1.10 1.95 -48.93
CA THR A 229 -2.34 2.10 -48.15
C THR A 229 -2.38 1.22 -46.91
N LYS A 230 -1.24 0.62 -46.54
CA LYS A 230 -1.14 -0.25 -45.37
C LYS A 230 -1.31 0.58 -44.11
N ASP A 231 -0.54 1.63 -43.85
CA ASP A 231 -0.51 2.24 -42.52
C ASP A 231 -1.32 3.54 -42.43
N LYS A 232 -2.64 3.40 -42.40
CA LYS A 232 -3.58 4.53 -42.29
C LYS A 232 -3.38 5.27 -40.96
N ILE A 233 -3.19 6.58 -41.05
CA ILE A 233 -2.94 7.51 -39.94
C ILE A 233 -4.21 8.29 -39.59
N LYS A 234 -4.87 8.88 -40.59
CA LYS A 234 -6.06 9.73 -40.41
C LYS A 234 -7.08 9.47 -41.51
N THR A 235 -8.37 9.64 -41.22
CA THR A 235 -9.45 9.48 -42.22
C THR A 235 -10.39 10.66 -42.13
N PHE A 236 -10.53 11.40 -43.22
CA PHE A 236 -11.41 12.56 -43.30
C PHE A 236 -12.69 12.15 -44.04
N ILE A 237 -13.78 12.09 -43.30
CA ILE A 237 -15.11 11.73 -43.80
C ILE A 237 -16.00 12.96 -43.95
N GLY A 238 -17.03 12.88 -44.79
CA GLY A 238 -18.02 13.96 -44.95
C GLY A 238 -17.53 15.19 -45.73
N LEU A 239 -16.26 15.24 -46.14
CA LEU A 239 -15.70 16.30 -47.00
C LEU A 239 -16.19 16.20 -48.46
N GLY A 240 -16.67 15.02 -48.86
CA GLY A 240 -17.09 14.74 -50.22
C GLY A 240 -15.94 14.85 -51.22
N SER A 241 -16.21 15.48 -52.37
CA SER A 241 -15.26 15.57 -53.48
C SER A 241 -14.16 16.62 -53.31
N ASN A 242 -14.25 17.50 -52.31
CA ASN A 242 -13.29 18.57 -52.08
C ASN A 242 -12.61 18.39 -50.71
N PHE A 243 -11.29 18.28 -50.71
CA PHE A 243 -10.48 18.27 -49.50
C PHE A 243 -9.87 19.65 -49.31
N SER A 244 -10.18 20.35 -48.22
CA SER A 244 -9.53 21.61 -47.87
C SER A 244 -9.20 21.59 -46.38
N GLN A 245 -7.93 21.42 -46.05
CA GLN A 245 -7.46 21.32 -44.68
C GLN A 245 -6.13 22.05 -44.49
N SER A 246 -5.93 22.67 -43.32
CA SER A 246 -4.67 23.35 -42.99
C SER A 246 -3.51 22.35 -42.94
N MET A 247 -2.35 22.74 -43.47
CA MET A 247 -1.15 21.91 -43.51
C MET A 247 -0.68 21.55 -42.10
N SER A 248 -0.78 22.47 -41.13
CA SER A 248 -0.50 22.16 -39.73
C SER A 248 -1.39 21.03 -39.20
N LYS A 249 -2.71 21.06 -39.48
CA LYS A 249 -3.64 19.99 -39.10
C LYS A 249 -3.30 18.64 -39.74
N ILE A 250 -2.78 18.66 -40.97
CA ILE A 250 -2.42 17.44 -41.68
C ILE A 250 -1.08 16.90 -41.17
N PHE A 251 -0.04 17.75 -41.08
CA PHE A 251 1.37 17.34 -41.00
C PHE A 251 2.14 17.71 -39.71
N ASP A 252 1.76 18.71 -38.90
CA ASP A 252 2.62 19.21 -37.78
C ASP A 252 2.90 18.18 -36.69
N GLY A 253 1.93 17.31 -36.42
CA GLY A 253 2.07 16.21 -35.46
C GLY A 253 2.76 14.96 -36.03
N LEU A 254 3.16 14.96 -37.30
CA LEU A 254 3.77 13.80 -37.93
C LEU A 254 5.29 13.75 -37.67
N THR A 255 5.81 12.53 -37.65
CA THR A 255 7.26 12.28 -37.67
C THR A 255 7.82 12.55 -39.07
N GLU A 256 9.13 12.71 -39.20
CA GLU A 256 9.74 12.72 -40.52
C GLU A 256 9.46 11.40 -41.28
N GLY A 257 9.33 11.51 -42.60
CA GLY A 257 9.14 10.37 -43.50
C GLY A 257 8.09 10.62 -44.57
N LYS A 258 7.80 9.57 -45.35
CA LYS A 258 6.86 9.62 -46.47
C LYS A 258 5.43 9.36 -46.02
N TYR A 259 4.50 10.06 -46.66
CA TYR A 259 3.07 9.99 -46.39
C TYR A 259 2.28 10.03 -47.70
N ARG A 260 1.11 9.38 -47.71
CA ARG A 260 0.21 9.35 -48.86
C ARG A 260 -1.18 9.80 -48.44
N LEU A 261 -1.70 10.85 -49.07
CA LEU A 261 -3.09 11.29 -48.89
C LEU A 261 -3.89 10.86 -50.12
N GLU A 262 -4.98 10.11 -49.93
CA GLU A 262 -5.74 9.49 -51.01
C GLU A 262 -7.25 9.63 -50.83
N ALA A 263 -7.97 9.87 -51.94
CA ALA A 263 -9.43 9.82 -52.00
C ALA A 263 -9.91 8.48 -52.57
N TYR A 264 -10.91 7.85 -51.96
CA TYR A 264 -11.49 6.60 -52.44
C TYR A 264 -12.97 6.44 -52.05
N GLY A 265 -13.71 5.63 -52.82
CA GLY A 265 -15.10 5.24 -52.48
C GLY A 265 -15.15 3.99 -51.62
N LYS A 266 -14.81 2.82 -52.19
CA LYS A 266 -14.88 1.53 -51.50
C LYS A 266 -13.55 1.03 -50.94
N LYS A 267 -12.45 1.17 -51.69
CA LYS A 267 -11.13 0.67 -51.30
C LYS A 267 -10.03 1.63 -51.77
N ALA A 268 -9.07 1.91 -50.89
CA ALA A 268 -7.86 2.65 -51.20
C ALA A 268 -6.84 1.78 -51.94
N GLY A 269 -6.02 2.40 -52.78
CA GLY A 269 -4.88 1.79 -53.46
C GLY A 269 -4.55 2.39 -54.81
N ASP A 270 -5.35 3.32 -55.35
CA ASP A 270 -5.12 3.87 -56.68
C ASP A 270 -4.19 5.08 -56.61
N ALA A 271 -3.01 4.94 -57.22
CA ALA A 271 -2.00 6.00 -57.25
C ALA A 271 -2.53 7.30 -57.90
N LYS A 272 -3.45 7.20 -58.87
CA LYS A 272 -4.06 8.37 -59.54
C LYS A 272 -4.96 9.19 -58.63
N CYS A 273 -5.40 8.58 -57.52
CA CYS A 273 -6.28 9.20 -56.55
C CYS A 273 -5.52 9.70 -55.31
N SER A 274 -4.19 9.78 -55.38
CA SER A 274 -3.33 10.06 -54.23
C SER A 274 -2.26 11.12 -54.48
N ILE A 275 -1.80 11.77 -53.40
CA ILE A 275 -0.62 12.63 -53.35
C ILE A 275 0.38 12.07 -52.34
N ASN A 276 1.65 11.99 -52.74
CA ASN A 276 2.75 11.60 -51.86
C ASN A 276 3.46 12.85 -51.32
N VAL A 277 3.61 12.93 -50.00
CA VAL A 277 4.24 14.05 -49.29
C VAL A 277 5.31 13.50 -48.34
N GLU A 278 6.51 14.06 -48.39
CA GLU A 278 7.58 13.74 -47.46
C GLU A 278 7.75 14.87 -46.44
N VAL A 279 7.61 14.53 -45.16
CA VAL A 279 7.79 15.43 -44.02
C VAL A 279 9.26 15.40 -43.61
N ILE A 280 9.89 16.58 -43.54
CA ILE A 280 11.32 16.74 -43.27
C ILE A 280 11.62 17.89 -42.29
N GLN A 281 12.78 17.84 -41.65
CA GLN A 281 13.29 18.79 -40.69
C GLN A 281 14.82 18.92 -40.81
N ASP A 282 15.34 20.14 -40.61
CA ASP A 282 16.80 20.39 -40.55
C ASP A 282 17.34 19.96 -39.18
N PHE A 283 18.59 19.48 -39.13
CA PHE A 283 19.19 18.95 -37.89
C PHE A 283 20.62 19.46 -37.65
N VAL A 284 21.03 19.44 -36.38
CA VAL A 284 22.43 19.73 -35.99
C VAL A 284 23.29 18.53 -36.38
N LYS A 285 24.29 18.75 -37.22
CA LYS A 285 25.19 17.69 -37.69
C LYS A 285 26.26 17.35 -36.65
N LYS A 286 26.84 18.37 -36.03
CA LYS A 286 27.93 18.22 -35.05
C LYS A 286 28.12 19.48 -34.22
N ILE A 287 28.45 19.31 -32.93
CA ILE A 287 29.08 20.34 -32.08
C ILE A 287 30.60 20.11 -32.10
N VAL A 288 31.38 21.15 -32.32
CA VAL A 288 32.85 21.05 -32.31
C VAL A 288 33.33 21.13 -30.87
N SER A 289 33.90 20.03 -30.36
CA SER A 289 34.52 19.97 -29.04
C SER A 289 35.94 20.56 -29.08
N PRO A 290 36.32 21.46 -28.17
CA PRO A 290 37.71 21.82 -27.96
C PRO A 290 38.51 20.74 -27.19
N GLY A 291 37.87 19.66 -26.70
CA GLY A 291 38.50 18.64 -25.85
C GLY A 291 38.52 19.02 -24.36
N SER A 292 39.56 18.60 -23.62
CA SER A 292 39.83 19.07 -22.25
C SER A 292 40.28 20.54 -22.30
N SER A 293 39.50 21.45 -21.71
CA SER A 293 39.78 22.89 -21.75
C SER A 293 40.18 23.42 -20.38
N THR A 294 41.29 24.15 -20.35
CA THR A 294 41.75 24.97 -19.21
C THR A 294 41.36 26.44 -19.36
N LEU A 295 40.68 26.81 -20.46
CA LEU A 295 40.40 28.20 -20.85
C LEU A 295 39.07 28.73 -20.30
N ILE A 296 39.06 30.04 -20.02
CA ILE A 296 37.87 30.83 -19.67
C ILE A 296 37.09 31.17 -20.97
N ASN A 297 35.76 31.27 -20.90
CA ASN A 297 34.86 31.58 -22.03
C ASN A 297 34.97 30.57 -23.17
N ILE A 298 34.55 29.33 -22.93
CA ILE A 298 34.72 28.24 -23.89
C ILE A 298 33.76 28.46 -25.07
N PRO A 299 34.26 28.70 -26.30
CA PRO A 299 33.41 28.79 -27.49
C PRO A 299 33.13 27.38 -28.02
N LEU A 300 31.86 27.07 -28.24
CA LEU A 300 31.40 25.80 -28.83
C LEU A 300 30.65 26.10 -30.13
N PRO A 301 31.33 26.08 -31.29
CA PRO A 301 30.67 26.24 -32.58
C PRO A 301 29.99 24.94 -33.02
N LEU A 302 28.97 25.06 -33.89
CA LEU A 302 28.23 23.93 -34.46
C LEU A 302 28.07 24.02 -35.98
N SER A 303 27.70 22.90 -36.60
CA SER A 303 27.34 22.78 -38.02
C SER A 303 25.90 22.29 -38.18
N ILE A 304 25.11 22.93 -39.05
CA ILE A 304 23.72 22.57 -39.39
C ILE A 304 23.69 21.92 -40.78
N GLU A 305 22.92 20.85 -40.97
CA GLU A 305 22.72 20.19 -42.27
C GLU A 305 21.28 20.38 -42.77
N ARG A 306 21.13 20.83 -44.03
CA ARG A 306 19.82 21.05 -44.66
C ARG A 306 19.46 19.87 -45.55
N LYS A 307 18.26 19.30 -45.38
CA LYS A 307 17.84 18.11 -46.15
C LYS A 307 17.47 18.39 -47.62
N LEU A 308 17.01 19.60 -47.95
CA LEU A 308 16.70 20.00 -49.33
C LEU A 308 17.60 21.14 -49.80
N ASN A 309 18.57 20.83 -50.66
CA ASN A 309 19.52 21.78 -51.22
C ASN A 309 19.35 22.01 -52.73
N SER A 310 18.52 21.22 -53.41
CA SER A 310 18.29 21.33 -54.86
C SER A 310 17.16 22.32 -55.18
N THR A 311 17.35 23.17 -56.19
CA THR A 311 16.33 24.14 -56.65
C THR A 311 15.05 23.44 -57.13
N THR A 312 15.16 22.21 -57.65
CA THR A 312 14.05 21.39 -58.16
C THR A 312 13.16 20.84 -57.05
N ASP A 313 13.72 20.51 -55.88
CA ASP A 313 12.93 20.05 -54.74
C ASP A 313 12.28 21.23 -54.01
N GLN A 314 12.94 22.39 -53.99
CA GLN A 314 12.40 23.60 -53.37
C GLN A 314 11.09 24.09 -54.00
N THR A 315 10.87 23.84 -55.29
CA THR A 315 9.61 24.23 -55.97
C THR A 315 8.43 23.34 -55.62
N LYS A 316 8.68 22.18 -54.99
CA LYS A 316 7.65 21.20 -54.57
C LYS A 316 7.34 21.26 -53.06
N ILE A 317 7.90 22.24 -52.35
CA ILE A 317 7.60 22.48 -50.94
C ILE A 317 6.19 23.06 -50.83
N LEU A 318 5.31 22.39 -50.09
CA LEU A 318 3.91 22.81 -49.92
C LEU A 318 3.82 24.10 -49.07
N ASN A 319 4.66 24.26 -48.05
CA ASN A 319 4.70 25.43 -47.17
C ASN A 319 5.77 26.48 -47.57
N ARG A 320 6.07 26.62 -48.87
CA ARG A 320 7.20 27.41 -49.40
C ARG A 320 7.22 28.89 -49.01
N GLY A 321 6.06 29.51 -48.76
CA GLY A 321 5.93 30.92 -48.37
C GLY A 321 6.65 31.30 -47.06
N PHE A 322 7.13 30.31 -46.30
CA PHE A 322 7.78 30.48 -45.00
C PHE A 322 9.32 30.30 -45.02
N PHE A 323 9.96 30.17 -46.18
CA PHE A 323 11.39 29.84 -46.28
C PHE A 323 12.34 30.99 -45.88
N MET A 324 12.53 31.19 -44.57
CA MET A 324 13.76 31.76 -44.03
C MET A 324 14.66 30.64 -43.48
N PRO A 325 16.00 30.73 -43.67
CA PRO A 325 16.91 29.75 -43.12
C PRO A 325 16.80 29.69 -41.59
N VAL A 326 16.70 28.47 -41.04
CA VAL A 326 16.55 28.21 -39.59
C VAL A 326 17.74 28.80 -38.83
N ASN A 327 17.52 29.85 -38.04
CA ASN A 327 18.56 30.55 -37.28
C ASN A 327 18.49 30.30 -35.75
N THR A 328 17.59 29.44 -35.28
CA THR A 328 17.38 29.25 -33.83
C THR A 328 17.81 27.86 -33.37
N VAL A 329 19.07 27.72 -32.96
CA VAL A 329 19.55 26.55 -32.21
C VAL A 329 19.25 26.74 -30.73
N GLN A 330 18.77 25.67 -30.10
CA GLN A 330 18.56 25.61 -28.66
C GLN A 330 19.70 24.83 -27.99
N TRP A 331 20.10 25.30 -26.81
CA TRP A 331 21.23 24.80 -26.03
C TRP A 331 20.77 24.33 -24.66
N THR A 332 21.26 23.16 -24.24
CA THR A 332 21.10 22.65 -22.88
C THR A 332 22.45 22.28 -22.30
N VAL A 333 22.75 22.78 -21.09
CA VAL A 333 23.99 22.46 -20.36
C VAL A 333 23.62 21.67 -19.11
N LYS A 334 24.27 20.53 -18.91
CA LYS A 334 24.00 19.60 -17.81
C LYS A 334 25.26 19.25 -17.03
N GLN A 335 25.05 18.89 -15.77
CA GLN A 335 26.03 18.20 -14.92
C GLN A 335 25.36 16.95 -14.34
N GLY A 336 25.69 15.78 -14.90
CA GLY A 336 24.93 14.55 -14.62
C GLY A 336 23.45 14.72 -15.03
N PRO A 337 22.47 14.38 -14.16
CA PRO A 337 21.05 14.57 -14.45
C PRO A 337 20.56 16.02 -14.31
N ALA A 338 21.35 16.92 -13.69
CA ALA A 338 20.92 18.28 -13.39
C ALA A 338 21.09 19.19 -14.62
N VAL A 339 20.04 19.92 -14.99
CA VAL A 339 20.05 20.94 -16.04
C VAL A 339 20.51 22.27 -15.44
N LEU A 340 21.68 22.74 -15.87
CA LEU A 340 22.28 23.99 -15.39
C LEU A 340 21.89 25.19 -16.26
N TYR A 341 21.61 24.96 -17.54
CA TYR A 341 21.10 25.98 -18.44
C TYR A 341 20.25 25.35 -19.52
N ASN A 342 19.15 26.01 -19.89
CA ASN A 342 18.33 25.62 -21.04
C ASN A 342 17.74 26.87 -21.70
N SER A 343 18.14 27.11 -22.95
CA SER A 343 17.73 28.30 -23.72
C SER A 343 16.23 28.38 -24.01
N SER A 344 15.52 27.25 -24.06
CA SER A 344 14.07 27.23 -24.33
C SER A 344 13.22 27.64 -23.13
N SER A 345 13.75 27.41 -21.92
CA SER A 345 13.05 27.66 -20.64
C SER A 345 13.55 28.91 -19.91
N GLY A 346 14.66 29.51 -20.36
CA GLY A 346 15.32 30.62 -19.66
C GLY A 346 15.98 30.24 -18.32
N ALA A 347 15.98 28.96 -17.95
CA ALA A 347 16.60 28.48 -16.72
C ALA A 347 18.12 28.68 -16.77
N SER A 348 18.67 29.36 -15.76
CA SER A 348 20.13 29.48 -15.56
C SER A 348 20.47 29.21 -14.09
N SER A 349 21.43 28.31 -13.87
CA SER A 349 21.94 27.93 -12.56
C SER A 349 23.12 28.84 -12.16
N SER A 350 23.28 29.07 -10.85
CA SER A 350 24.44 29.76 -10.27
C SER A 350 25.78 29.03 -10.51
N HIS A 351 25.75 27.77 -10.96
CA HIS A 351 26.94 27.03 -11.40
C HIS A 351 27.48 27.47 -12.78
N LEU A 352 26.73 28.30 -13.52
CA LEU A 352 27.17 28.96 -14.75
C LEU A 352 27.33 30.46 -14.50
N VAL A 353 28.56 30.96 -14.62
CA VAL A 353 28.90 32.37 -14.40
C VAL A 353 28.34 33.25 -15.52
N SER A 354 28.42 32.76 -16.77
CA SER A 354 27.85 33.42 -17.96
C SER A 354 27.53 32.42 -19.09
N VAL A 355 26.53 32.77 -19.90
CA VAL A 355 26.14 32.07 -21.13
C VAL A 355 25.81 33.11 -22.20
N THR A 356 26.48 33.06 -23.36
CA THR A 356 26.23 33.96 -24.49
C THR A 356 26.10 33.15 -25.77
N GLY A 357 24.91 33.14 -26.39
CA GLY A 357 24.62 32.41 -27.62
C GLY A 357 24.46 33.34 -28.83
N ALA A 358 25.01 32.94 -29.98
CA ALA A 358 24.80 33.62 -31.26
C ALA A 358 24.74 32.58 -32.39
N GLY A 359 23.53 32.29 -32.90
CA GLY A 359 23.28 31.46 -34.09
C GLY A 359 23.97 30.10 -34.13
N ASP A 360 25.24 30.10 -34.56
CA ASP A 360 26.12 28.95 -34.80
C ASP A 360 27.08 28.63 -33.65
N ARG A 361 27.03 29.34 -32.51
CA ARG A 361 27.92 29.11 -31.36
C ARG A 361 27.31 29.48 -30.01
N VAL A 362 27.85 28.87 -28.94
CA VAL A 362 27.65 29.30 -27.54
C VAL A 362 28.98 29.52 -26.84
N ILE A 363 29.04 30.52 -25.96
CA ILE A 363 30.16 30.79 -25.05
C ILE A 363 29.71 30.50 -23.62
N LEU A 364 30.43 29.62 -22.91
CA LEU A 364 30.09 29.16 -21.56
C LEU A 364 31.21 29.44 -20.54
N THR A 365 30.84 29.87 -19.33
CA THR A 365 31.75 30.02 -18.18
C THR A 365 31.22 29.30 -16.95
N PHE A 366 32.01 28.39 -16.36
CA PHE A 366 31.59 27.49 -15.27
C PHE A 366 32.12 27.94 -13.90
N LYS A 367 31.30 27.79 -12.84
CA LYS A 367 31.65 28.09 -11.43
C LYS A 367 32.56 27.03 -10.81
N ASN A 368 32.37 25.76 -11.18
CA ASN A 368 33.04 24.60 -10.57
C ASN A 368 33.80 23.77 -11.62
N ALA A 369 34.84 23.04 -11.19
CA ALA A 369 35.46 22.00 -12.00
C ALA A 369 34.55 20.78 -12.09
N GLY A 370 34.63 20.02 -13.18
CA GLY A 370 33.76 18.86 -13.38
C GLY A 370 33.58 18.46 -14.83
N LYS A 371 32.84 17.37 -15.04
CA LYS A 371 32.38 16.95 -16.36
C LYS A 371 30.99 17.51 -16.60
N TYR A 372 30.83 18.17 -17.74
CA TYR A 372 29.57 18.77 -18.16
C TYR A 372 29.21 18.25 -19.54
N SER A 373 27.91 18.03 -19.77
CA SER A 373 27.37 17.70 -21.08
C SER A 373 26.73 18.94 -21.67
N VAL A 374 27.09 19.28 -22.90
CA VAL A 374 26.48 20.36 -23.67
C VAL A 374 25.75 19.75 -24.85
N GLU A 375 24.45 20.01 -24.91
CA GLU A 375 23.56 19.50 -25.94
C GLU A 375 23.06 20.66 -26.81
N ALA A 376 22.97 20.42 -28.12
CA ALA A 376 22.40 21.33 -29.09
C ALA A 376 21.41 20.60 -29.99
N PHE A 377 20.30 21.26 -30.29
CA PHE A 377 19.24 20.72 -31.12
C PHE A 377 18.48 21.85 -31.83
N THR A 378 17.91 21.53 -32.98
CA THR A 378 16.96 22.40 -33.70
C THR A 378 15.53 22.23 -33.19
N ASP A 379 15.25 21.14 -32.45
CA ASP A 379 13.95 20.83 -31.83
C ASP A 379 14.14 20.26 -30.41
N PRO A 380 13.56 20.87 -29.36
CA PRO A 380 13.67 20.40 -27.97
C PRO A 380 13.06 19.02 -27.71
N THR A 381 12.25 18.50 -28.64
CA THR A 381 11.64 17.18 -28.54
C THR A 381 12.43 16.08 -29.26
N ASP A 382 13.57 16.42 -29.88
CA ASP A 382 14.43 15.46 -30.56
C ASP A 382 15.00 14.44 -29.56
N PRO A 383 14.74 13.13 -29.72
CA PRO A 383 15.28 12.09 -28.84
C PRO A 383 16.79 11.88 -29.00
N LYS A 384 17.44 12.50 -29.99
CA LYS A 384 18.88 12.37 -30.28
C LYS A 384 19.54 13.75 -30.50
N PRO A 385 19.59 14.62 -29.47
CA PRO A 385 20.32 15.86 -29.58
C PRO A 385 21.81 15.57 -29.83
N GLN A 386 22.48 16.48 -30.54
CA GLN A 386 23.94 16.40 -30.60
C GLN A 386 24.50 16.80 -29.24
N SER A 387 25.35 15.95 -28.68
CA SER A 387 25.92 16.15 -27.35
C SER A 387 27.44 16.11 -27.42
N VAL A 388 28.07 16.96 -26.63
CA VAL A 388 29.51 16.94 -26.39
C VAL A 388 29.77 16.96 -24.89
N GLU A 389 30.68 16.10 -24.43
CA GLU A 389 31.21 16.20 -23.08
C GLU A 389 32.41 17.15 -23.07
N ILE A 390 32.39 18.07 -22.10
CA ILE A 390 33.50 18.96 -21.80
C ILE A 390 33.96 18.71 -20.36
N LYS A 391 35.28 18.55 -20.19
CA LYS A 391 35.91 18.46 -18.88
C LYS A 391 36.48 19.83 -18.53
N ILE A 392 35.96 20.42 -17.45
CA ILE A 392 36.45 21.67 -16.89
C ILE A 392 37.43 21.33 -15.79
N GLU A 393 38.71 21.59 -16.03
CA GLU A 393 39.78 21.31 -15.07
C GLU A 393 40.04 22.49 -14.14
N ASN A 394 39.81 23.72 -14.60
CA ASN A 394 39.99 24.95 -13.84
C ASN A 394 38.70 25.79 -13.83
N SER A 395 38.22 26.18 -12.64
CA SER A 395 37.08 27.08 -12.46
C SER A 395 37.43 28.29 -11.59
N LEU A 396 36.64 29.36 -11.68
CA LEU A 396 36.91 30.67 -11.06
C LEU A 396 36.34 30.83 -9.63
N GLY A 397 35.72 29.81 -9.03
CA GLY A 397 34.91 29.92 -7.80
C GLY A 397 35.56 29.43 -6.50
N VAL A 398 34.90 29.73 -5.36
CA VAL A 398 35.11 29.04 -4.08
C VAL A 398 34.60 27.61 -4.24
N MET A 399 35.47 26.62 -4.07
CA MET A 399 35.14 25.22 -4.31
C MET A 399 34.70 24.48 -3.04
N GLY A 400 34.78 25.12 -1.89
CA GLY A 400 34.22 24.57 -0.67
C GLY A 400 34.39 25.44 0.56
N VAL A 401 33.56 25.18 1.57
CA VAL A 401 33.58 25.86 2.86
C VAL A 401 33.90 24.86 3.98
N LYS A 402 34.69 25.27 4.98
CA LYS A 402 34.98 24.54 6.21
C LYS A 402 34.34 25.26 7.39
N GLY A 403 33.74 24.51 8.30
CA GLY A 403 33.16 24.96 9.55
C GLY A 403 32.46 23.80 10.23
N GLU A 404 32.04 23.96 11.49
CA GLU A 404 31.23 22.97 12.21
C GLU A 404 29.75 23.29 12.04
N PRO A 405 29.02 22.62 11.14
CA PRO A 405 27.59 22.86 10.97
C PRO A 405 26.81 22.26 12.13
N GLY A 406 25.65 22.84 12.46
CA GLY A 406 24.78 22.28 13.49
C GLY A 406 23.89 23.30 14.18
N LEU A 407 23.39 22.89 15.34
CA LEU A 407 22.62 23.72 16.26
C LEU A 407 23.58 24.58 17.09
N VAL A 408 23.34 25.88 17.13
CA VAL A 408 24.15 26.85 17.86
C VAL A 408 23.26 27.72 18.73
N ARG A 409 23.79 28.15 19.88
CA ARG A 409 23.17 29.19 20.70
C ARG A 409 23.43 30.55 20.08
N PHE A 410 22.60 31.52 20.45
CA PHE A 410 22.82 32.92 20.07
C PHE A 410 24.16 33.49 20.60
N SER A 411 24.64 32.98 21.74
CA SER A 411 25.92 33.33 22.35
C SER A 411 27.13 32.60 21.76
N ASP A 412 26.91 31.53 20.99
CA ASP A 412 27.99 30.70 20.48
C ASP A 412 28.78 31.44 19.38
N THR A 413 30.02 31.00 19.17
CA THR A 413 30.88 31.53 18.11
C THR A 413 30.84 30.61 16.91
N ILE A 414 30.52 31.18 15.75
CA ILE A 414 30.54 30.46 14.49
C ILE A 414 31.87 30.71 13.78
N LYS A 415 32.51 29.63 13.35
CA LYS A 415 33.77 29.64 12.60
C LYS A 415 33.55 28.98 11.26
N VAL A 416 33.56 29.80 10.21
CA VAL A 416 33.37 29.34 8.84
C VAL A 416 34.40 30.01 7.92
N GLN A 417 35.05 29.21 7.08
CA GLN A 417 36.16 29.62 6.24
C GLN A 417 36.02 29.02 4.83
N ALA A 418 36.26 29.82 3.81
CA ALA A 418 36.40 29.31 2.46
C ALA A 418 37.70 28.49 2.35
N SER A 419 37.60 27.24 1.92
CA SER A 419 38.60 26.21 2.19
C SER A 419 39.26 25.58 0.97
N LYS A 420 38.69 25.78 -0.22
CA LYS A 420 39.25 25.32 -1.49
C LYS A 420 39.12 26.43 -2.52
N PHE A 421 40.25 26.86 -3.05
CA PHE A 421 40.35 27.88 -4.10
C PHE A 421 41.10 27.31 -5.29
N ASN A 422 40.84 27.82 -6.48
CA ASN A 422 41.71 27.58 -7.62
C ASN A 422 42.87 28.60 -7.58
N VAL A 423 44.08 28.10 -7.33
CA VAL A 423 45.22 28.88 -6.81
C VAL A 423 45.85 29.82 -7.85
N ASN A 424 45.53 29.68 -9.14
CA ASN A 424 46.07 30.56 -10.19
C ASN A 424 45.52 32.00 -10.17
N TYR A 425 44.51 32.31 -9.35
CA TYR A 425 43.86 33.63 -9.31
C TYR A 425 43.56 34.19 -7.91
N MET A 426 44.00 33.54 -6.82
CA MET A 426 43.86 34.11 -5.47
C MET A 426 45.24 34.36 -4.84
N PRO A 427 45.86 35.53 -5.09
CA PRO A 427 47.04 35.96 -4.34
C PRO A 427 46.65 36.26 -2.88
N SER A 428 47.60 36.15 -1.96
CA SER A 428 47.44 36.50 -0.55
C SER A 428 46.73 37.85 -0.38
N GLY A 429 45.51 37.85 0.16
CA GLY A 429 44.68 39.05 0.35
C GLY A 429 43.33 39.07 -0.39
N THR A 430 42.83 37.95 -0.92
CA THR A 430 41.61 37.94 -1.75
C THR A 430 40.30 38.01 -0.96
N SER A 431 39.41 38.93 -1.36
CA SER A 431 38.05 39.08 -0.80
C SER A 431 37.15 37.92 -1.22
N VAL A 432 36.67 37.14 -0.27
CA VAL A 432 35.56 36.19 -0.46
C VAL A 432 34.25 36.90 -0.13
N TYR A 433 33.24 36.68 -0.96
CA TYR A 433 31.92 37.30 -0.86
C TYR A 433 30.90 36.30 -0.30
N TRP A 434 30.41 36.53 0.92
CA TRP A 434 29.46 35.65 1.60
C TRP A 434 28.01 36.12 1.45
N TYR A 435 27.11 35.25 1.05
CA TYR A 435 25.68 35.54 1.05
C TYR A 435 25.01 34.80 2.19
N LEU A 436 24.16 35.48 2.95
CA LEU A 436 23.37 34.90 4.02
C LEU A 436 21.92 34.72 3.56
N LYS A 437 21.36 33.54 3.82
CA LYS A 437 19.92 33.25 3.71
C LYS A 437 19.39 32.84 5.05
N LYS A 438 18.19 33.31 5.38
CA LYS A 438 17.37 32.82 6.50
C LYS A 438 16.16 32.08 5.95
N GLU A 439 15.86 30.92 6.50
CA GLU A 439 14.63 30.18 6.15
C GLU A 439 13.38 31.03 6.44
N GLY A 440 12.42 31.03 5.52
CA GLY A 440 11.21 31.86 5.58
C GLY A 440 11.37 33.33 5.17
N ILE A 441 12.59 33.88 5.18
CA ILE A 441 12.87 35.27 4.73
C ILE A 441 13.57 35.29 3.37
N GLY A 442 14.38 34.27 3.07
CA GLY A 442 15.21 34.23 1.88
C GLY A 442 16.55 34.95 2.10
N ARG A 443 17.11 35.53 1.03
CA ARG A 443 18.40 36.21 1.03
C ARG A 443 18.35 37.47 1.90
N VAL A 444 19.33 37.63 2.79
CA VAL A 444 19.45 38.79 3.69
C VAL A 444 20.37 39.83 3.04
N ALA A 445 19.81 40.70 2.20
CA ALA A 445 20.59 41.67 1.42
C ALA A 445 21.42 42.65 2.27
N LEU A 446 20.95 43.01 3.48
CA LEU A 446 21.68 43.91 4.37
C LEU A 446 23.02 43.35 4.83
N PHE A 447 23.17 42.02 4.89
CA PHE A 447 24.43 41.34 5.23
C PHE A 447 25.57 41.72 4.27
N GLU A 448 25.24 42.04 3.01
CA GLU A 448 26.20 42.37 1.96
C GLU A 448 26.89 43.72 2.17
N ASN A 449 26.38 44.54 3.11
CA ASN A 449 27.00 45.80 3.52
C ASN A 449 27.99 45.62 4.68
N SER A 450 28.10 44.42 5.25
CA SER A 450 28.95 44.14 6.41
C SER A 450 30.41 43.86 6.04
N LEU A 451 31.31 43.93 7.02
CA LEU A 451 32.71 43.47 6.82
C LEU A 451 32.78 41.94 6.64
N SER A 452 31.85 41.20 7.26
CA SER A 452 31.73 39.75 7.11
C SER A 452 31.32 39.34 5.69
N PHE A 453 30.74 40.26 4.91
CA PHE A 453 30.51 40.03 3.49
C PHE A 453 31.80 39.78 2.74
N ARG A 454 32.90 40.49 3.07
CA ARG A 454 34.15 40.54 2.28
C ARG A 454 35.35 39.99 3.05
N THR A 455 35.25 38.77 3.56
CA THR A 455 36.34 38.12 4.33
C THR A 455 36.51 36.67 3.94
N GLY A 456 37.74 36.16 3.95
CA GLY A 456 38.01 34.73 3.73
C GLY A 456 37.52 33.82 4.87
N THR A 457 37.35 34.37 6.08
CA THR A 457 36.91 33.66 7.29
C THR A 457 35.94 34.53 8.10
N ILE A 458 34.81 33.96 8.49
CA ILE A 458 33.91 34.52 9.49
C ILE A 458 34.16 33.76 10.80
N ASN A 459 34.65 34.46 11.82
CA ASN A 459 34.83 33.95 13.18
C ASN A 459 34.25 34.97 14.14
N LYS A 460 32.96 34.84 14.45
CA LYS A 460 32.20 35.82 15.24
C LYS A 460 31.15 35.14 16.10
N LYS A 461 30.71 35.81 17.15
CA LYS A 461 29.49 35.39 17.87
C LYS A 461 28.30 35.44 16.92
N VAL A 462 27.39 34.47 17.05
CA VAL A 462 26.14 34.44 16.26
C VAL A 462 25.36 35.74 16.45
N ALA A 463 25.32 36.26 17.69
CA ALA A 463 24.74 37.57 17.99
C ALA A 463 25.31 38.70 17.14
N GLU A 464 26.65 38.79 17.00
CA GLU A 464 27.29 39.84 16.20
C GLU A 464 27.00 39.66 14.71
N LEU A 465 27.01 38.42 14.21
CA LEU A 465 26.72 38.12 12.81
C LEU A 465 25.27 38.49 12.44
N LEU A 466 24.30 38.15 13.29
CA LEU A 466 22.88 38.36 12.97
C LEU A 466 22.41 39.78 13.27
N TYR A 467 22.87 40.38 14.36
CA TYR A 467 22.47 41.74 14.76
C TYR A 467 23.29 42.82 14.04
N ASN A 468 24.62 42.76 14.08
CA ASN A 468 25.46 43.84 13.56
C ASN A 468 25.67 43.72 12.05
N ASP A 469 26.02 42.51 11.57
CA ASP A 469 26.35 42.32 10.15
C ASP A 469 25.07 42.19 9.29
N ALA A 470 24.14 41.31 9.68
CA ALA A 470 22.91 41.06 8.92
C ALA A 470 21.76 42.03 9.22
N LYS A 471 21.86 42.82 10.31
CA LYS A 471 20.84 43.80 10.76
C LYS A 471 19.43 43.21 10.86
N LEU A 472 19.33 41.96 11.31
CA LEU A 472 18.05 41.29 11.52
C LEU A 472 17.34 41.86 12.76
N ALA A 473 16.01 41.87 12.71
CA ALA A 473 15.19 42.21 13.88
C ALA A 473 15.27 41.10 14.94
N SER A 474 14.97 41.42 16.19
CA SER A 474 15.10 40.48 17.32
C SER A 474 14.26 39.21 17.18
N ASN A 475 13.07 39.32 16.59
CA ASN A 475 12.22 38.18 16.27
C ASN A 475 12.74 37.30 15.10
N GLN A 476 13.84 37.70 14.46
CA GLN A 476 14.42 37.02 13.32
C GLN A 476 15.77 36.37 13.64
N TYR A 477 16.20 36.26 14.90
CA TYR A 477 17.49 35.62 15.25
C TYR A 477 17.45 34.10 15.33
N PHE A 478 16.30 33.51 15.63
CA PHE A 478 16.16 32.06 15.79
C PHE A 478 15.66 31.41 14.49
N GLY A 479 16.12 30.20 14.20
CA GLY A 479 15.81 29.42 13.00
C GLY A 479 17.03 29.09 12.15
N LYS A 480 16.79 28.59 10.93
CA LYS A 480 17.84 28.05 10.04
C LYS A 480 18.43 29.12 9.13
N TYR A 481 19.75 29.01 8.94
CA TYR A 481 20.55 29.92 8.14
C TYR A 481 21.49 29.15 7.20
N ILE A 482 21.77 29.77 6.06
CA ILE A 482 22.70 29.27 5.06
C ILE A 482 23.65 30.40 4.67
N LEU A 483 24.94 30.16 4.79
CA LEU A 483 26.00 31.01 4.24
C LEU A 483 26.56 30.38 2.97
N GLU A 484 26.59 31.11 1.86
CA GLU A 484 27.19 30.66 0.60
C GLU A 484 28.34 31.58 0.19
N ALA A 485 29.50 31.02 -0.17
CA ALA A 485 30.69 31.78 -0.51
C ALA A 485 30.92 31.89 -2.03
N TYR A 486 31.36 33.06 -2.49
CA TYR A 486 31.74 33.34 -3.87
C TYR A 486 33.09 34.06 -3.96
N ALA A 487 33.82 33.82 -5.05
CA ALA A 487 35.07 34.52 -5.34
C ALA A 487 34.85 35.96 -5.85
N ASN A 488 33.69 36.24 -6.46
CA ASN A 488 33.27 37.56 -6.93
C ASN A 488 31.80 37.81 -6.55
N PRO A 489 31.37 39.07 -6.39
CA PRO A 489 29.96 39.37 -6.16
C PRO A 489 29.11 38.88 -7.32
N ILE A 490 27.94 38.35 -7.05
CA ILE A 490 26.97 38.00 -8.08
C ILE A 490 26.46 39.27 -8.78
N GLY A 491 26.34 39.22 -10.11
CA GLY A 491 25.87 40.36 -10.90
C GLY A 491 24.46 40.83 -10.52
N ALA A 492 24.14 42.09 -10.85
CA ALA A 492 22.83 42.68 -10.58
C ALA A 492 21.69 41.80 -11.14
N GLY A 493 20.63 41.59 -10.34
CA GLY A 493 19.49 40.74 -10.69
C GLY A 493 19.71 39.23 -10.51
N LYS A 494 20.90 38.77 -10.11
CA LYS A 494 21.18 37.34 -9.85
C LYS A 494 20.99 36.98 -8.37
N GLN A 495 20.63 35.72 -8.11
CA GLN A 495 20.45 35.16 -6.76
C GLN A 495 21.51 34.09 -6.45
N PRO A 496 22.00 34.00 -5.21
CA PRO A 496 22.81 32.87 -4.76
C PRO A 496 22.00 31.57 -4.79
N GLY A 497 22.67 30.42 -4.94
CA GLY A 497 22.01 29.12 -5.02
C GLY A 497 21.58 28.57 -3.67
N PHE A 498 22.36 28.85 -2.62
CA PHE A 498 22.25 28.30 -1.27
C PHE A 498 22.21 26.76 -1.24
N SER A 499 22.95 26.12 -2.14
CA SER A 499 23.10 24.67 -2.25
C SER A 499 24.48 24.31 -2.79
N GLY A 500 25.15 23.30 -2.21
CA GLY A 500 26.44 22.80 -2.71
C GLY A 500 27.53 22.78 -1.63
N SER A 501 28.74 22.39 -2.03
CA SER A 501 29.91 22.28 -1.13
C SER A 501 30.46 23.64 -0.65
N ASP A 502 30.00 24.72 -1.26
CA ASP A 502 30.27 26.13 -0.99
C ASP A 502 29.28 26.77 -0.01
N CYS A 503 28.33 25.97 0.51
CA CYS A 503 27.36 26.39 1.51
C CYS A 503 27.73 25.87 2.91
N PHE A 504 27.40 26.67 3.92
CA PHE A 504 27.52 26.33 5.32
C PHE A 504 26.18 26.57 6.02
N ASN A 505 25.64 25.52 6.65
CA ASN A 505 24.33 25.53 7.26
C ASN A 505 24.46 25.53 8.79
N PHE A 506 23.68 26.37 9.45
CA PHE A 506 23.57 26.37 10.90
C PHE A 506 22.15 26.78 11.33
N GLU A 507 21.76 26.36 12.51
CA GLU A 507 20.46 26.70 13.09
C GLU A 507 20.65 27.31 14.47
N VAL A 508 20.06 28.50 14.66
CA VAL A 508 20.14 29.23 15.92
C VAL A 508 18.89 28.92 16.72
N ILE A 509 19.05 28.34 17.91
CA ILE A 509 17.94 28.00 18.79
C ILE A 509 18.09 28.67 20.15
N GLN A 510 16.96 28.82 20.83
CA GLN A 510 16.97 28.88 22.29
C GLN A 510 17.20 27.45 22.78
N ASN A 511 18.20 27.25 23.64
CA ASN A 511 18.47 25.90 24.13
C ASN A 511 17.30 25.44 25.01
N VAL A 512 16.94 24.18 24.92
CA VAL A 512 15.80 23.59 25.63
C VAL A 512 16.19 22.24 26.18
N ILE A 513 15.44 21.79 27.18
CA ILE A 513 15.47 20.37 27.54
C ILE A 513 14.91 19.56 26.38
N ASP A 514 15.58 18.47 26.02
CA ASP A 514 15.23 17.63 24.88
C ASP A 514 14.68 16.27 25.31
N LYS A 515 15.22 15.72 26.41
CA LYS A 515 14.79 14.44 26.97
C LYS A 515 14.69 14.52 28.48
N PHE A 516 13.63 13.94 29.03
CA PHE A 516 13.48 13.66 30.45
C PHE A 516 12.75 12.32 30.63
N THR A 517 13.41 11.31 31.23
CA THR A 517 12.88 9.94 31.31
C THR A 517 13.27 9.21 32.58
N PHE A 518 12.43 8.26 32.99
CA PHE A 518 12.67 7.28 34.06
C PHE A 518 12.84 5.85 33.49
N PRO A 519 13.57 4.96 34.18
CA PRO A 519 13.76 3.56 33.79
C PRO A 519 12.52 2.67 34.01
N ALA A 520 11.55 3.11 34.83
CA ALA A 520 10.29 2.41 35.06
C ALA A 520 9.15 3.41 35.23
N ALA A 521 7.98 3.07 34.69
CA ALA A 521 6.77 3.89 34.75
C ALA A 521 5.88 3.56 35.95
N ASN A 522 6.01 2.37 36.53
CA ASN A 522 5.34 1.99 37.77
C ASN A 522 6.36 1.39 38.75
N ILE A 523 6.33 1.82 40.01
CA ILE A 523 7.30 1.45 41.04
C ILE A 523 6.65 1.33 42.43
N PRO A 524 7.27 0.62 43.39
CA PRO A 524 6.77 0.57 44.77
C PRO A 524 6.98 1.88 45.53
N LYS A 525 6.13 2.13 46.52
CA LYS A 525 6.33 3.21 47.52
C LYS A 525 7.71 3.11 48.17
N GLY A 526 8.42 4.23 48.32
CA GLY A 526 9.74 4.30 48.95
C GLY A 526 10.91 3.99 48.01
N THR A 527 10.63 3.71 46.73
CA THR A 527 11.66 3.42 45.72
C THR A 527 12.43 4.67 45.34
N LYS A 528 13.76 4.54 45.24
CA LYS A 528 14.67 5.56 44.72
C LYS A 528 14.98 5.24 43.25
N ILE A 529 14.62 6.14 42.34
CA ILE A 529 14.76 5.95 40.88
C ILE A 529 15.66 7.02 40.26
N LYS A 530 16.56 6.61 39.38
CA LYS A 530 17.42 7.53 38.62
C LYS A 530 16.67 8.12 37.42
N TYR A 531 16.85 9.40 37.16
CA TYR A 531 16.30 10.04 35.96
C TYR A 531 17.41 10.39 34.96
N THR A 532 17.04 10.46 33.69
CA THR A 532 17.92 10.98 32.62
C THR A 532 17.32 12.28 32.10
N ALA A 533 18.11 13.36 32.14
CA ALA A 533 17.72 14.67 31.62
C ALA A 533 18.83 15.20 30.69
N THR A 534 18.51 15.53 29.44
CA THR A 534 19.48 16.06 28.47
C THR A 534 18.95 17.29 27.76
N ALA A 535 19.80 18.33 27.63
CA ALA A 535 19.51 19.50 26.82
C ALA A 535 19.76 19.21 25.33
N ARG A 536 19.12 20.00 24.47
CA ARG A 536 19.21 19.86 23.00
C ARG A 536 20.61 20.16 22.48
N ILE A 537 21.29 21.16 23.05
CA ILE A 537 22.72 21.39 22.83
C ILE A 537 23.47 20.89 24.07
N ALA A 538 24.31 19.87 23.88
CA ALA A 538 25.08 19.24 24.94
C ALA A 538 26.36 20.02 25.29
N ALA A 539 26.78 19.87 26.55
CA ALA A 539 27.51 20.82 27.40
C ALA A 539 26.74 22.13 27.60
N LEU A 540 26.19 22.31 28.81
CA LEU A 540 25.55 23.56 29.22
C LEU A 540 26.59 24.68 29.30
N ALA A 541 26.21 25.91 28.94
CA ALA A 541 27.12 27.06 28.90
C ALA A 541 26.62 28.24 29.73
N GLY A 542 27.54 29.02 30.30
CA GLY A 542 27.19 30.22 31.07
C GLY A 542 26.38 29.90 32.32
N ASN A 543 25.17 30.47 32.41
CA ASN A 543 24.23 30.25 33.52
C ASN A 543 23.20 29.13 33.23
N GLU A 544 23.40 28.34 32.17
CA GLU A 544 22.49 27.25 31.81
C GLU A 544 22.46 26.15 32.88
N ALA A 545 21.28 25.83 33.39
CA ALA A 545 21.07 24.74 34.35
C ALA A 545 19.76 24.00 34.09
N ILE A 546 19.80 22.66 34.15
CA ILE A 546 18.59 21.83 34.15
C ILE A 546 17.97 21.89 35.55
N LYS A 547 16.70 22.27 35.62
CA LYS A 547 15.90 22.28 36.83
C LYS A 547 14.86 21.18 36.78
N ILE A 548 14.72 20.47 37.89
CA ILE A 548 13.73 19.42 38.07
C ILE A 548 12.73 19.91 39.11
N GLU A 549 11.48 20.02 38.71
CA GLU A 549 10.34 20.29 39.58
C GLU A 549 9.68 18.97 39.97
N VAL A 550 9.61 18.74 41.27
CA VAL A 550 8.93 17.59 41.86
C VAL A 550 7.69 18.09 42.64
N PRO A 551 6.56 17.38 42.59
CA PRO A 551 5.36 17.69 43.36
C PRO A 551 5.55 17.38 44.85
N ASP A 552 4.60 17.82 45.68
CA ASP A 552 4.59 17.50 47.11
C ASP A 552 4.71 15.99 47.36
N LYS A 553 5.46 15.62 48.41
CA LYS A 553 5.74 14.22 48.84
C LYS A 553 6.67 13.43 47.91
N VAL A 554 7.21 14.05 46.87
CA VAL A 554 8.30 13.53 46.05
C VAL A 554 9.60 14.27 46.40
N THR A 555 10.67 13.52 46.65
CA THR A 555 11.97 14.08 47.02
C THR A 555 12.94 13.99 45.85
N ASN A 556 13.44 15.12 45.35
CA ASN A 556 14.62 15.12 44.48
C ASN A 556 15.87 15.05 45.36
N ASN A 557 16.65 13.99 45.21
CA ASN A 557 17.80 13.72 46.09
C ASN A 557 19.06 14.53 45.70
N GLY A 558 19.05 15.25 44.58
CA GLY A 558 20.18 16.07 44.14
C GLY A 558 21.36 15.29 43.54
N ASP A 559 21.26 13.96 43.48
CA ASP A 559 22.27 13.04 42.94
C ASP A 559 21.84 12.41 41.59
N GLY A 560 20.83 13.00 40.93
CA GLY A 560 20.23 12.45 39.71
C GLY A 560 19.15 11.40 39.96
N THR A 561 18.65 11.30 41.20
CA THR A 561 17.57 10.39 41.58
C THR A 561 16.41 11.10 42.28
N ILE A 562 15.24 10.45 42.23
CA ILE A 562 14.00 10.90 42.86
C ILE A 562 13.45 9.76 43.73
N THR A 563 12.91 10.10 44.89
CA THR A 563 12.24 9.16 45.81
C THR A 563 10.77 9.52 45.96
N PHE A 564 9.91 8.52 45.89
CA PHE A 564 8.46 8.69 45.99
C PHE A 564 7.95 8.13 47.31
N ASN A 565 7.44 9.01 48.18
CA ASN A 565 7.12 8.63 49.55
C ASN A 565 5.67 8.19 49.75
N ASP A 566 4.77 8.44 48.79
CA ASP A 566 3.35 8.10 48.86
C ASP A 566 2.87 7.39 47.59
N LEU A 567 1.72 6.72 47.69
CA LEU A 567 1.04 6.10 46.54
C LEU A 567 0.37 7.19 45.68
N GLY A 568 0.39 7.02 44.37
CA GLY A 568 -0.24 7.96 43.45
C GLY A 568 0.41 7.99 42.07
N GLU A 569 -0.13 8.81 41.18
CA GLU A 569 0.49 9.14 39.89
C GLU A 569 1.13 10.51 39.98
N TYR A 570 2.42 10.59 39.65
CA TYR A 570 3.23 11.78 39.78
C TYR A 570 3.74 12.21 38.42
N THR A 571 3.58 13.50 38.12
CA THR A 571 4.18 14.14 36.96
C THR A 571 5.39 14.94 37.43
N ILE A 572 6.57 14.60 36.93
CA ILE A 572 7.82 15.30 37.21
C ILE A 572 8.18 16.12 35.98
N SER A 573 8.53 17.39 36.19
CA SER A 573 8.82 18.30 35.09
C SER A 573 10.30 18.68 35.11
N ALA A 574 10.95 18.62 33.96
CA ALA A 574 12.28 19.15 33.76
C ALA A 574 12.23 20.32 32.79
N TYR A 575 13.03 21.36 33.04
CA TYR A 575 13.20 22.48 32.13
C TYR A 575 14.61 23.04 32.22
N LEU A 576 14.99 23.78 31.20
CA LEU A 576 16.27 24.46 31.16
C LEU A 576 16.09 25.93 31.59
N THR A 577 17.01 26.43 32.39
CA THR A 577 17.09 27.85 32.80
C THR A 577 18.40 28.44 32.30
N GLY A 578 18.40 29.73 31.95
CA GLY A 578 19.56 30.48 31.46
C GLY A 578 19.16 31.65 30.55
N ASP A 579 20.13 32.48 30.14
CA ASP A 579 19.88 33.73 29.41
C ASP A 579 19.32 33.51 27.99
N TYR A 580 19.67 32.39 27.35
CA TYR A 580 19.27 32.02 25.99
C TYR A 580 18.59 30.66 25.91
N THR A 581 17.83 30.33 26.95
CA THR A 581 17.06 29.09 27.05
C THR A 581 15.58 29.36 26.88
N ASP A 582 14.85 28.39 26.34
CA ASP A 582 13.39 28.38 26.42
C ASP A 582 13.00 27.50 27.63
N GLY A 583 12.26 28.10 28.55
CA GLY A 583 11.80 27.49 29.81
C GLY A 583 10.72 26.44 29.64
N LYS A 584 10.50 25.96 28.41
CA LYS A 584 9.58 24.86 28.11
C LYS A 584 9.90 23.63 28.95
N LYS A 585 8.86 23.14 29.62
CA LYS A 585 8.90 21.95 30.46
C LYS A 585 8.70 20.69 29.61
N ILE A 586 9.49 19.66 29.89
CA ILE A 586 9.21 18.28 29.49
C ILE A 586 8.80 17.51 30.74
N GLU A 587 7.75 16.72 30.61
CA GLU A 587 7.17 16.00 31.73
C GLU A 587 7.39 14.49 31.56
N ALA A 588 7.64 13.81 32.68
CA ALA A 588 7.66 12.36 32.76
C ALA A 588 6.76 11.91 33.90
N LYS A 589 5.96 10.88 33.65
CA LYS A 589 5.00 10.32 34.62
C LYS A 589 5.57 9.06 35.27
N VAL A 590 5.35 8.94 36.57
CA VAL A 590 5.65 7.75 37.36
C VAL A 590 4.44 7.44 38.23
N LYS A 591 3.94 6.21 38.13
CA LYS A 591 2.94 5.66 39.04
C LYS A 591 3.66 4.98 40.21
N VAL A 592 3.15 5.20 41.40
CA VAL A 592 3.62 4.59 42.63
C VAL A 592 2.46 3.78 43.19
N SER A 593 2.58 2.46 43.12
CA SER A 593 1.53 1.53 43.56
C SER A 593 2.07 0.54 44.57
N GLU A 594 1.17 -0.04 45.36
CA GLU A 594 1.51 -1.24 46.11
C GLU A 594 1.72 -2.39 45.12
N PRO A 595 2.84 -3.13 45.22
CA PRO A 595 3.05 -4.29 44.37
C PRO A 595 1.96 -5.33 44.56
N ALA A 596 1.48 -5.93 43.48
CA ALA A 596 0.41 -6.92 43.52
C ALA A 596 0.60 -7.99 42.45
N VAL A 597 0.49 -9.26 42.84
CA VAL A 597 0.40 -10.36 41.88
C VAL A 597 -0.90 -10.19 41.12
N LYS A 598 -0.79 -9.99 39.81
CA LYS A 598 -1.95 -10.00 38.91
C LYS A 598 -2.26 -11.40 38.44
N ARG A 599 -1.21 -12.20 38.24
CA ARG A 599 -1.32 -13.55 37.73
C ARG A 599 -0.04 -14.33 37.99
N ALA A 600 -0.17 -15.57 38.43
CA ALA A 600 0.91 -16.55 38.37
C ALA A 600 0.30 -17.90 38.03
N LEU A 601 0.83 -18.59 37.01
CA LEU A 601 0.28 -19.86 36.57
C LEU A 601 1.30 -20.74 35.86
N TRP A 602 0.95 -22.02 35.71
CA TRP A 602 1.63 -22.95 34.80
C TRP A 602 0.99 -22.93 33.42
N ALA A 603 1.79 -23.01 32.34
CA ALA A 603 1.35 -22.83 30.97
C ALA A 603 2.09 -23.70 29.95
N TYR A 604 1.47 -23.86 28.78
CA TYR A 604 2.11 -24.28 27.54
C TYR A 604 2.96 -23.15 26.93
N GLY A 605 3.75 -23.45 25.88
CA GLY A 605 4.55 -22.44 25.19
C GLY A 605 3.73 -21.28 24.60
N THR A 606 2.44 -21.48 24.35
CA THR A 606 1.50 -20.43 23.91
C THR A 606 1.00 -19.51 25.03
N GLY A 607 1.33 -19.79 26.30
CA GLY A 607 0.80 -19.06 27.46
C GLY A 607 -0.60 -19.48 27.93
N VAL A 608 -1.17 -20.55 27.34
CA VAL A 608 -2.43 -21.16 27.81
C VAL A 608 -2.19 -21.97 29.07
N LYS A 609 -3.08 -21.83 30.06
CA LYS A 609 -2.98 -22.49 31.37
C LYS A 609 -2.86 -24.01 31.22
N ARG A 610 -2.01 -24.59 32.06
CA ARG A 610 -1.67 -26.01 32.10
C ARG A 610 -1.74 -26.49 33.54
N THR A 611 -2.56 -27.51 33.79
CA THR A 611 -2.75 -28.09 35.13
C THR A 611 -2.07 -29.44 35.29
N GLU A 612 -1.72 -30.09 34.18
CA GLU A 612 -1.11 -31.42 34.17
C GLU A 612 0.09 -31.47 33.20
N THR A 613 1.10 -32.28 33.54
CA THR A 613 2.27 -32.50 32.69
C THR A 613 2.76 -33.95 32.75
N GLY A 614 3.30 -34.44 31.65
CA GLY A 614 3.98 -35.73 31.58
C GLY A 614 5.41 -35.67 32.11
N PHE A 615 6.08 -36.82 32.18
CA PHE A 615 7.53 -36.86 32.38
C PHE A 615 8.24 -36.51 31.08
N GLY A 616 9.26 -35.65 31.16
CA GLY A 616 10.03 -35.18 30.01
C GLY A 616 9.38 -34.03 29.24
N GLU A 617 8.21 -33.55 29.66
CA GLU A 617 7.50 -32.46 28.98
C GLU A 617 8.00 -31.08 29.42
N GLU A 618 8.18 -30.20 28.43
CA GLU A 618 8.47 -28.79 28.66
C GLU A 618 7.23 -28.06 29.21
N THR A 619 7.38 -27.37 30.34
CA THR A 619 6.30 -26.61 30.98
C THR A 619 6.78 -25.23 31.40
N TYR A 620 5.96 -24.21 31.14
CA TYR A 620 6.31 -22.81 31.41
C TYR A 620 5.62 -22.34 32.68
N GLY A 621 6.33 -21.64 33.55
CA GLY A 621 5.74 -20.85 34.63
C GLY A 621 5.67 -19.39 34.20
N PHE A 622 4.53 -18.74 34.43
CA PHE A 622 4.28 -17.35 34.13
C PHE A 622 4.03 -16.56 35.40
N ILE A 623 4.54 -15.33 35.47
CA ILE A 623 4.40 -14.45 36.62
C ILE A 623 4.17 -13.02 36.11
N GLU A 624 3.15 -12.36 36.65
CA GLU A 624 2.84 -10.96 36.43
C GLU A 624 2.64 -10.26 37.78
N ILE A 625 3.55 -9.33 38.09
CA ILE A 625 3.51 -8.55 39.32
C ILE A 625 3.52 -7.07 38.95
N ASP A 626 2.40 -6.42 39.19
CA ASP A 626 2.30 -4.98 39.03
C ASP A 626 3.11 -4.27 40.12
N GLY A 627 3.69 -3.12 39.80
CA GLY A 627 4.55 -2.34 40.69
C GLY A 627 6.00 -2.82 40.78
N LEU A 628 6.41 -3.89 40.10
CA LEU A 628 7.80 -4.39 40.09
C LEU A 628 8.39 -4.50 38.67
N GLN A 629 7.99 -3.60 37.79
CA GLN A 629 8.50 -3.52 36.42
C GLN A 629 10.04 -3.41 36.40
N ASN A 630 10.68 -4.14 35.48
CA ASN A 630 12.14 -4.18 35.31
C ASN A 630 12.93 -4.70 36.52
N GLN A 631 12.29 -5.38 37.48
CA GLN A 631 12.96 -5.96 38.64
C GLN A 631 13.36 -7.43 38.42
N ALA A 632 14.49 -7.81 39.02
CA ALA A 632 14.96 -9.19 39.03
C ALA A 632 14.35 -9.98 40.20
N LEU A 633 13.91 -11.20 39.90
CA LEU A 633 13.33 -12.17 40.82
C LEU A 633 14.13 -13.48 40.76
N LYS A 634 14.14 -14.21 41.88
CA LYS A 634 14.49 -15.63 41.90
C LYS A 634 13.24 -16.47 42.03
N VAL A 635 13.03 -17.36 41.08
CA VAL A 635 11.97 -18.36 41.13
C VAL A 635 12.55 -19.66 41.67
N LYS A 636 11.87 -20.27 42.64
CA LYS A 636 12.20 -21.61 43.16
C LYS A 636 11.03 -22.55 42.91
N VAL A 637 11.34 -23.70 42.33
CA VAL A 637 10.37 -24.72 41.94
C VAL A 637 10.44 -25.87 42.95
N TRP A 638 9.28 -26.32 43.42
CA TRP A 638 9.15 -27.27 44.51
C TRP A 638 8.22 -28.40 44.14
N VAL A 639 8.45 -29.58 44.71
CA VAL A 639 7.40 -30.61 44.84
C VAL A 639 6.65 -30.38 46.15
N LYS A 640 5.33 -30.31 46.08
CA LYS A 640 4.45 -30.03 47.21
C LYS A 640 4.37 -31.24 48.14
N GLY A 641 4.86 -31.08 49.37
CA GLY A 641 4.74 -32.06 50.45
C GLY A 641 3.38 -32.02 51.16
N GLU A 642 3.24 -32.80 52.23
CA GLU A 642 2.08 -32.69 53.13
C GLU A 642 2.25 -31.48 54.06
N GLY A 643 1.21 -30.65 54.17
CA GLY A 643 1.27 -29.38 54.92
C GLY A 643 2.14 -28.32 54.27
N ASP A 644 2.45 -27.24 55.00
CA ASP A 644 3.27 -26.11 54.54
C ASP A 644 4.75 -26.22 55.00
N ASP A 645 5.09 -27.18 55.85
CA ASP A 645 6.44 -27.29 56.42
C ASP A 645 7.50 -27.80 55.43
N PHE A 646 7.08 -28.36 54.28
CA PHE A 646 8.00 -28.89 53.26
C PHE A 646 8.95 -27.82 52.71
N TYR A 647 8.56 -26.54 52.76
CA TYR A 647 9.43 -25.44 52.35
C TYR A 647 10.70 -25.35 53.22
N LYS A 648 10.64 -25.75 54.49
CA LYS A 648 11.78 -25.76 55.43
C LYS A 648 12.81 -26.84 55.10
N GLU A 649 12.39 -27.91 54.44
CA GLU A 649 13.25 -29.03 54.01
C GLU A 649 13.73 -28.82 52.56
N LYS A 650 14.41 -27.69 52.30
CA LYS A 650 14.86 -27.27 50.96
C LYS A 650 15.58 -28.36 50.16
N ASP A 651 16.51 -29.06 50.78
CA ASP A 651 17.33 -30.09 50.12
C ASP A 651 16.52 -31.31 49.66
N LYS A 652 15.33 -31.51 50.25
CA LYS A 652 14.43 -32.63 49.94
C LYS A 652 13.37 -32.25 48.91
N TYR A 653 12.75 -31.07 49.04
CA TYR A 653 11.56 -30.71 48.23
C TYR A 653 11.82 -29.69 47.11
N MET A 654 12.95 -28.96 47.11
CA MET A 654 13.27 -28.01 46.04
C MET A 654 13.84 -28.74 44.82
N LEU A 655 13.26 -28.49 43.65
CA LEU A 655 13.65 -29.12 42.39
C LEU A 655 14.70 -28.30 41.64
N GLU A 656 14.49 -26.98 41.55
CA GLU A 656 15.29 -26.06 40.75
C GLU A 656 15.14 -24.60 41.22
N GLU A 657 16.17 -23.76 40.97
CA GLU A 657 16.16 -22.31 41.16
C GLU A 657 16.51 -21.60 39.84
N LYS A 658 15.81 -20.51 39.50
CA LYS A 658 16.01 -19.72 38.28
C LYS A 658 16.00 -18.23 38.58
N ASN A 659 16.89 -17.49 37.91
CA ASN A 659 16.83 -16.03 37.88
C ASN A 659 15.94 -15.57 36.73
N VAL A 660 15.02 -14.65 37.01
CA VAL A 660 14.04 -14.13 36.06
C VAL A 660 13.98 -12.61 36.20
N THR A 661 13.83 -11.88 35.10
CA THR A 661 13.65 -10.41 35.13
C THR A 661 12.27 -10.06 34.60
N LEU A 662 11.49 -9.32 35.39
CA LEU A 662 10.21 -8.78 34.96
C LEU A 662 10.45 -7.72 33.88
N ASN A 663 9.66 -7.74 32.81
CA ASN A 663 9.76 -6.74 31.74
C ASN A 663 9.14 -5.40 32.17
N SER A 664 9.05 -4.45 31.23
CA SER A 664 8.44 -3.13 31.45
C SER A 664 6.95 -3.16 31.79
N GLU A 665 6.27 -4.29 31.59
CA GLU A 665 4.88 -4.53 31.98
C GLU A 665 4.76 -5.28 33.31
N GLY A 666 5.86 -5.73 33.91
CA GLY A 666 5.84 -6.50 35.16
C GLY A 666 5.63 -8.00 34.92
N LYS A 667 5.87 -8.49 33.70
CA LYS A 667 5.65 -9.89 33.29
C LYS A 667 6.96 -10.62 33.10
N ALA A 668 6.98 -11.91 33.43
CA ALA A 668 8.04 -12.83 33.04
C ALA A 668 7.56 -14.27 32.92
N SER A 669 8.36 -15.09 32.24
CA SER A 669 8.17 -16.53 32.16
C SER A 669 9.48 -17.27 32.35
N PHE A 670 9.38 -18.54 32.77
CA PHE A 670 10.51 -19.45 32.91
C PHE A 670 10.09 -20.86 32.47
N LEU A 671 11.05 -21.64 31.98
CA LEU A 671 10.82 -23.01 31.49
C LEU A 671 11.35 -24.04 32.48
N ILE A 672 10.56 -25.05 32.80
CA ILE A 672 10.99 -26.28 33.47
C ILE A 672 10.82 -27.48 32.54
N THR A 673 11.57 -28.55 32.81
CA THR A 673 11.41 -29.84 32.13
C THR A 673 11.45 -30.94 33.18
N THR A 674 10.40 -31.76 33.23
CA THR A 674 10.25 -32.89 34.18
C THR A 674 11.13 -34.08 33.78
N ASN A 675 12.43 -33.85 33.62
CA ASN A 675 13.43 -34.81 33.17
C ASN A 675 13.73 -35.91 34.20
N ASP A 676 14.68 -36.80 33.88
CA ASP A 676 15.07 -37.90 34.77
C ASP A 676 15.63 -37.43 36.14
N ASP A 677 16.24 -36.25 36.22
CA ASP A 677 16.70 -35.67 37.49
C ASP A 677 15.51 -35.25 38.36
N TYR A 678 14.53 -34.56 37.77
CA TYR A 678 13.26 -34.26 38.43
C TYR A 678 12.60 -35.54 38.92
N LYS A 679 12.51 -36.57 38.08
CA LYS A 679 11.92 -37.87 38.46
C LYS A 679 12.62 -38.50 39.67
N LYS A 680 13.95 -38.46 39.72
CA LYS A 680 14.73 -38.95 40.88
C LYS A 680 14.44 -38.14 42.15
N LYS A 681 14.44 -36.82 42.05
CA LYS A 681 14.14 -35.92 43.19
C LYS A 681 12.71 -36.10 43.71
N LEU A 682 11.74 -36.23 42.82
CA LEU A 682 10.34 -36.49 43.14
C LEU A 682 10.17 -37.80 43.92
N LEU A 683 10.76 -38.89 43.42
CA LEU A 683 10.73 -40.21 44.06
C LEU A 683 11.44 -40.21 45.42
N ALA A 684 12.49 -39.40 45.60
CA ALA A 684 13.18 -39.25 46.88
C ALA A 684 12.37 -38.41 47.89
N ALA A 685 11.70 -37.36 47.43
CA ALA A 685 10.90 -36.47 48.26
C ALA A 685 9.62 -37.12 48.76
N ILE A 686 8.92 -37.86 47.89
CA ILE A 686 7.66 -38.56 48.18
C ILE A 686 7.76 -40.01 47.68
N PRO A 687 8.38 -40.91 48.47
CA PRO A 687 8.59 -42.29 48.05
C PRO A 687 7.29 -43.10 48.08
N LYS A 688 7.25 -44.16 47.26
CA LYS A 688 6.18 -45.17 47.30
C LYS A 688 6.24 -45.93 48.64
N THR A 689 5.14 -45.94 49.38
CA THR A 689 5.00 -46.69 50.65
C THR A 689 3.87 -47.72 50.54
N ALA A 690 3.72 -48.57 51.56
CA ALA A 690 2.57 -49.48 51.64
C ALA A 690 1.24 -48.72 51.77
N GLU A 691 1.26 -47.54 52.41
CA GLU A 691 0.10 -46.66 52.64
C GLU A 691 -0.20 -45.77 51.42
N ASN A 692 0.83 -45.41 50.64
CA ASN A 692 0.70 -44.66 49.39
C ASN A 692 1.40 -45.38 48.22
N PRO A 693 0.75 -46.41 47.65
CA PRO A 693 1.36 -47.24 46.61
C PRO A 693 1.52 -46.50 45.26
N ASN A 694 0.82 -45.39 45.05
CA ASN A 694 0.82 -44.59 43.82
C ASN A 694 0.88 -43.09 44.18
N PRO A 695 2.06 -42.57 44.59
CA PRO A 695 2.19 -41.18 45.00
C PRO A 695 1.86 -40.22 43.84
N SER A 696 1.05 -39.20 44.14
CA SER A 696 0.77 -38.08 43.23
C SER A 696 1.78 -36.96 43.46
N TYR A 697 2.43 -36.51 42.39
CA TYR A 697 3.41 -35.43 42.44
C TYR A 697 2.79 -34.14 41.94
N ARG A 698 2.92 -33.08 42.75
CA ARG A 698 2.34 -31.76 42.49
C ARG A 698 3.45 -30.73 42.58
N ILE A 699 3.60 -29.90 41.56
CA ILE A 699 4.67 -28.90 41.46
C ILE A 699 4.09 -27.51 41.69
N VAL A 700 4.78 -26.72 42.51
CA VAL A 700 4.49 -25.32 42.80
C VAL A 700 5.77 -24.48 42.69
N PHE A 701 5.64 -23.16 42.63
CA PHE A 701 6.80 -22.27 42.69
C PHE A 701 6.58 -21.06 43.58
N THR A 702 7.68 -20.56 44.13
CA THR A 702 7.74 -19.35 44.96
C THR A 702 8.70 -18.35 44.34
N VAL A 703 8.53 -17.07 44.65
CA VAL A 703 9.46 -16.00 44.24
C VAL A 703 10.20 -15.40 45.44
N GLU A 704 11.40 -14.90 45.16
CA GLU A 704 12.21 -14.10 46.07
C GLU A 704 12.65 -12.83 45.33
N LEU A 705 12.35 -11.67 45.90
CA LEU A 705 12.86 -10.40 45.40
C LEU A 705 14.38 -10.35 45.61
N GLN A 706 15.13 -10.06 44.56
CA GLN A 706 16.56 -9.83 44.71
C GLN A 706 16.80 -8.42 45.24
N ALA A 707 17.68 -8.28 46.24
CA ALA A 707 18.21 -6.97 46.62
C ALA A 707 18.76 -6.30 45.36
N SER A 708 18.25 -5.10 45.04
CA SER A 708 18.42 -4.47 43.72
C SER A 708 19.88 -4.48 43.25
N SER A 709 20.17 -5.23 42.19
CA SER A 709 21.49 -5.20 41.51
C SER A 709 21.64 -4.00 40.57
N SER A 710 20.56 -3.26 40.31
CA SER A 710 20.54 -2.08 39.44
C SER A 710 20.81 -0.80 40.24
N THR A 711 21.75 0.02 39.77
CA THR A 711 21.98 1.37 40.30
C THR A 711 20.84 2.35 39.97
N ASP A 712 19.97 1.98 39.03
CA ASP A 712 18.97 2.90 38.46
C ASP A 712 17.62 2.81 39.18
N ILE A 713 17.31 1.69 39.83
CA ILE A 713 16.11 1.50 40.68
C ILE A 713 16.53 0.79 41.96
N VAL A 714 16.39 1.47 43.10
CA VAL A 714 16.71 0.94 44.43
C VAL A 714 15.40 0.77 45.20
N LEU A 715 15.06 -0.48 45.46
CA LEU A 715 13.86 -0.90 46.18
C LEU A 715 14.04 -0.73 47.71
N PRO A 716 12.98 -0.36 48.47
CA PRO A 716 13.04 -0.38 49.93
C PRO A 716 13.17 -1.81 50.48
N THR A 717 13.71 -1.94 51.69
CA THR A 717 14.05 -3.22 52.31
C THR A 717 12.83 -4.09 52.70
N ASN A 718 11.66 -3.48 52.91
CA ASN A 718 10.46 -4.18 53.42
C ASN A 718 9.27 -4.03 52.45
N ILE A 719 9.38 -4.56 51.23
CA ILE A 719 8.28 -4.56 50.27
C ILE A 719 7.31 -5.70 50.58
N THR A 720 6.02 -5.37 50.68
CA THR A 720 4.93 -6.35 50.67
C THR A 720 4.32 -6.42 49.27
N ILE A 721 4.06 -7.64 48.78
CA ILE A 721 3.37 -7.87 47.50
C ILE A 721 1.98 -8.42 47.81
N GLN A 722 0.92 -7.70 47.44
CA GLN A 722 -0.45 -8.17 47.58
C GLN A 722 -0.68 -9.44 46.75
N GLY A 723 -1.54 -10.34 47.25
CA GLY A 723 -1.82 -11.62 46.58
C GLY A 723 -0.71 -12.67 46.75
N THR A 724 0.23 -12.45 47.67
CA THR A 724 1.25 -13.44 48.03
C THR A 724 1.04 -13.99 49.43
N ARG A 725 1.43 -15.25 49.64
CA ARG A 725 1.54 -15.85 50.98
C ARG A 725 3.02 -15.91 51.37
N PRO A 726 3.46 -15.24 52.45
CA PRO A 726 4.83 -15.34 52.91
C PRO A 726 5.09 -16.72 53.51
N VAL A 727 6.17 -17.35 53.07
CA VAL A 727 6.69 -18.61 53.56
C VAL A 727 7.99 -18.34 54.28
N VAL A 728 7.96 -18.39 55.61
CA VAL A 728 9.13 -18.13 56.46
C VAL A 728 9.90 -19.44 56.63
N LEU A 729 11.14 -19.47 56.11
CA LEU A 729 12.03 -20.63 56.24
C LEU A 729 12.85 -20.59 57.52
N ASP A 730 13.37 -19.41 57.85
CA ASP A 730 14.19 -19.12 59.02
C ASP A 730 14.06 -17.63 59.38
N ASN A 731 14.79 -17.17 60.40
CA ASN A 731 14.76 -15.78 60.87
C ASN A 731 15.24 -14.74 59.83
N THR A 732 15.80 -15.17 58.70
CA THR A 732 16.43 -14.32 57.68
C THR A 732 15.86 -14.50 56.27
N THR A 733 15.11 -15.57 56.00
CA THR A 733 14.68 -15.95 54.66
C THR A 733 13.16 -16.12 54.59
N THR A 734 12.52 -15.27 53.79
CA THR A 734 11.09 -15.38 53.46
C THR A 734 10.92 -15.49 51.95
N TYR A 735 10.21 -16.52 51.49
CA TYR A 735 9.79 -16.66 50.10
C TYR A 735 8.32 -16.26 49.95
N LEU A 736 7.92 -15.86 48.76
CA LEU A 736 6.55 -15.49 48.46
C LEU A 736 5.93 -16.55 47.56
N GLU A 737 4.93 -17.25 48.07
CA GLU A 737 4.07 -18.07 47.23
C GLU A 737 3.15 -17.14 46.43
N VAL A 738 3.19 -17.29 45.11
CA VAL A 738 2.50 -16.41 44.16
C VAL A 738 1.39 -17.12 43.39
N LEU A 739 1.40 -18.46 43.41
CA LEU A 739 0.35 -19.27 42.82
C LEU A 739 -0.89 -19.24 43.73
N ASP A 740 -2.07 -19.19 43.11
CA ASP A 740 -3.31 -19.43 43.84
C ASP A 740 -3.32 -20.86 44.41
N ALA A 741 -4.02 -21.07 45.53
CA ALA A 741 -4.04 -22.35 46.24
C ALA A 741 -4.53 -23.55 45.38
N ASN A 742 -5.25 -23.28 44.28
CA ASN A 742 -5.75 -24.28 43.34
C ASN A 742 -4.88 -24.42 42.07
N GLU A 743 -3.82 -23.64 41.95
CA GLU A 743 -2.93 -23.64 40.78
C GLU A 743 -1.68 -24.48 41.03
N GLU A 744 -1.87 -25.81 40.98
CA GLU A 744 -0.80 -26.80 41.07
C GLU A 744 -0.59 -27.49 39.72
N LEU A 745 0.65 -27.86 39.40
CA LEU A 745 0.95 -28.68 38.23
C LEU A 745 1.09 -30.15 38.64
N VAL A 746 0.12 -30.97 38.24
CA VAL A 746 0.11 -32.41 38.55
C VAL A 746 0.92 -33.19 37.51
N ILE A 747 1.79 -34.09 37.95
CA ILE A 747 2.48 -35.00 37.03
C ILE A 747 1.65 -36.26 36.82
N THR A 748 1.39 -36.60 35.57
CA THR A 748 0.58 -37.77 35.19
C THR A 748 1.28 -38.65 34.16
N SER A 749 0.93 -39.93 34.16
CA SER A 749 1.30 -40.88 33.09
C SER A 749 0.19 -41.06 32.05
N GLU A 750 -0.98 -40.45 32.25
CA GLU A 750 -2.11 -40.52 31.33
C GLU A 750 -1.80 -39.74 30.04
N GLN A 751 -1.98 -40.38 28.88
CA GLN A 751 -1.87 -39.74 27.57
C GLN A 751 -3.25 -39.23 27.15
N LYS A 752 -3.40 -37.91 26.96
CA LYS A 752 -4.68 -37.32 26.54
C LYS A 752 -4.52 -36.02 25.77
N ILE A 753 -5.55 -35.71 24.98
CA ILE A 753 -5.74 -34.41 24.34
C ILE A 753 -6.64 -33.57 25.23
N VAL A 754 -6.12 -32.44 25.74
CA VAL A 754 -6.83 -31.56 26.67
C VAL A 754 -7.81 -30.68 25.91
N SER A 755 -7.31 -29.97 24.90
CA SER A 755 -8.10 -29.01 24.13
C SER A 755 -7.58 -28.87 22.70
N ILE A 756 -8.49 -28.42 21.83
CA ILE A 756 -8.20 -28.06 20.44
C ILE A 756 -8.71 -26.64 20.26
N MET A 757 -7.88 -25.73 19.75
CA MET A 757 -8.19 -24.30 19.68
C MET A 757 -7.64 -23.69 18.38
N PHE A 758 -8.44 -22.89 17.70
CA PHE A 758 -7.90 -22.00 16.65
C PHE A 758 -7.34 -20.74 17.28
N SER A 759 -6.25 -20.24 16.73
CA SER A 759 -5.63 -18.96 17.10
C SER A 759 -6.12 -17.80 16.23
N THR A 760 -5.86 -16.58 16.67
CA THR A 760 -6.01 -15.34 15.91
C THR A 760 -5.15 -15.33 14.65
N GLU A 761 -5.47 -14.43 13.72
CA GLU A 761 -4.75 -14.30 12.44
C GLU A 761 -3.24 -14.06 12.60
N ASP A 762 -2.83 -13.37 13.68
CA ASP A 762 -1.43 -13.12 14.00
C ASP A 762 -0.76 -14.30 14.73
N GLY A 763 -1.52 -15.35 15.04
CA GLY A 763 -1.05 -16.56 15.69
C GLY A 763 -0.61 -16.35 17.14
N LYS A 764 -1.15 -15.34 17.83
CA LYS A 764 -0.74 -14.98 19.19
C LYS A 764 -1.76 -15.29 20.28
N ASP A 765 -3.03 -15.33 19.94
CA ASP A 765 -4.12 -15.52 20.91
C ASP A 765 -5.13 -16.55 20.38
N ILE A 766 -6.09 -17.00 21.19
CA ILE A 766 -7.17 -17.87 20.73
C ILE A 766 -8.19 -17.04 19.94
N GLN A 767 -8.69 -17.61 18.86
CA GLN A 767 -9.78 -17.03 18.10
C GLN A 767 -11.07 -17.02 18.93
N ARG A 768 -11.42 -15.84 19.47
CA ARG A 768 -12.66 -15.60 20.21
C ARG A 768 -13.73 -14.89 19.38
N MET A 769 -13.32 -14.17 18.35
CA MET A 769 -14.20 -13.39 17.47
C MET A 769 -14.44 -14.10 16.14
N GLN A 770 -15.28 -13.52 15.29
CA GLN A 770 -15.44 -13.95 13.90
C GLN A 770 -14.26 -13.46 13.06
N THR A 771 -13.84 -14.25 12.07
CA THR A 771 -12.81 -13.90 11.06
C THR A 771 -13.41 -13.87 9.66
N PHE A 772 -12.63 -13.54 8.63
CA PHE A 772 -13.05 -13.54 7.23
C PHE A 772 -12.33 -14.61 6.40
N TYR A 773 -12.90 -14.93 5.25
CA TYR A 773 -12.24 -15.82 4.28
C TYR A 773 -10.89 -15.27 3.83
N GLY A 774 -9.96 -16.17 3.51
CA GLY A 774 -8.58 -15.85 3.10
C GLY A 774 -7.61 -15.65 4.27
N LYS A 775 -8.10 -15.66 5.51
CA LYS A 775 -7.27 -15.52 6.71
C LYS A 775 -6.69 -16.86 7.14
N THR A 776 -5.43 -16.83 7.57
CA THR A 776 -4.71 -17.98 8.08
C THR A 776 -4.75 -17.96 9.60
N HIS A 777 -5.15 -19.08 10.18
CA HIS A 777 -5.19 -19.32 11.61
C HIS A 777 -4.26 -20.50 11.93
N LYS A 778 -3.60 -20.47 13.08
CA LYS A 778 -2.94 -21.67 13.61
C LYS A 778 -3.96 -22.46 14.42
N LEU A 779 -3.97 -23.77 14.24
CA LEU A 779 -4.71 -24.70 15.07
C LEU A 779 -3.75 -25.30 16.09
N TRP A 780 -4.07 -25.12 17.36
CA TRP A 780 -3.34 -25.62 18.51
C TRP A 780 -4.06 -26.83 19.10
N VAL A 781 -3.32 -27.92 19.26
CA VAL A 781 -3.77 -29.12 19.94
C VAL A 781 -2.91 -29.28 21.19
N TYR A 782 -3.52 -29.10 22.35
CA TYR A 782 -2.85 -29.21 23.64
C TYR A 782 -2.97 -30.64 24.16
N THR A 783 -1.83 -31.25 24.45
CA THR A 783 -1.77 -32.63 24.95
C THR A 783 -1.07 -32.71 26.29
N VAL A 784 -1.19 -33.87 26.93
CA VAL A 784 -0.49 -34.21 28.18
C VAL A 784 0.10 -35.62 28.01
N ASN A 785 1.37 -35.75 28.37
CA ASN A 785 2.19 -36.96 28.25
C ASN A 785 2.22 -37.56 26.83
N MET A 786 2.20 -36.72 25.81
CA MET A 786 2.17 -37.14 24.40
C MET A 786 3.29 -36.47 23.61
N THR A 787 4.46 -36.28 24.20
CA THR A 787 5.63 -35.67 23.55
C THR A 787 6.07 -36.46 22.30
N GLU A 788 6.28 -35.77 21.18
CA GLU A 788 6.67 -36.37 19.88
C GLU A 788 5.71 -37.46 19.33
N GLU A 789 4.51 -37.56 19.87
CA GLU A 789 3.46 -38.48 19.41
C GLU A 789 2.94 -38.06 18.03
N VAL A 790 2.65 -39.05 17.19
CA VAL A 790 2.16 -38.84 15.82
C VAL A 790 0.63 -38.80 15.81
N LEU A 791 0.06 -37.66 15.43
CA LEU A 791 -1.38 -37.40 15.38
C LEU A 791 -1.85 -37.08 13.96
N LYS A 792 -3.16 -37.26 13.74
CA LYS A 792 -3.87 -36.82 12.55
C LYS A 792 -4.89 -35.77 12.93
N ILE A 793 -4.91 -34.66 12.22
CA ILE A 793 -5.88 -33.58 12.40
C ILE A 793 -6.76 -33.49 11.16
N ASP A 794 -8.07 -33.57 11.34
CA ASP A 794 -9.06 -33.28 10.30
C ASP A 794 -9.80 -31.98 10.64
N VAL A 795 -9.67 -30.97 9.77
CA VAL A 795 -10.45 -29.73 9.82
C VAL A 795 -11.69 -29.91 8.96
N LEU A 796 -12.85 -29.78 9.58
CA LEU A 796 -14.14 -30.01 8.97
C LEU A 796 -14.96 -28.72 8.94
N LYS A 797 -15.68 -28.50 7.83
CA LYS A 797 -16.67 -27.42 7.70
C LYS A 797 -18.06 -27.99 7.94
N GLU A 798 -18.88 -27.31 8.72
CA GLU A 798 -20.30 -27.62 8.82
C GLU A 798 -21.01 -27.23 7.51
N ILE A 799 -21.69 -28.19 6.85
CA ILE A 799 -22.38 -27.96 5.58
C ILE A 799 -23.82 -28.47 5.65
N PRO A 800 -24.82 -27.69 5.20
CA PRO A 800 -26.17 -28.19 4.99
C PRO A 800 -26.18 -29.20 3.83
N LYS A 801 -26.66 -30.41 4.06
CA LYS A 801 -26.81 -31.42 3.02
C LYS A 801 -28.09 -31.15 2.23
N GLU A 802 -27.98 -30.44 1.11
CA GLU A 802 -29.09 -30.30 0.17
C GLU A 802 -29.46 -31.66 -0.43
N GLY A 803 -30.76 -32.00 -0.45
CA GLY A 803 -31.28 -33.16 -1.18
C GLY A 803 -31.70 -34.38 -0.35
N LEU A 804 -31.55 -34.40 0.98
CA LEU A 804 -32.28 -35.36 1.83
C LEU A 804 -33.66 -34.79 2.15
N ASN A 805 -34.52 -34.81 1.15
CA ASN A 805 -35.92 -34.42 1.29
C ASN A 805 -36.72 -35.61 1.84
N GLU A 806 -36.44 -36.03 3.07
CA GLU A 806 -37.43 -36.75 3.86
C GLU A 806 -38.28 -35.70 4.57
N LYS A 807 -39.20 -35.09 3.81
CA LYS A 807 -40.29 -34.21 4.25
C LYS A 807 -40.15 -33.64 5.68
N ASP A 808 -39.32 -32.61 5.85
CA ASP A 808 -39.24 -31.73 7.03
C ASP A 808 -37.99 -31.80 7.94
N HIS A 809 -36.85 -32.33 7.45
CA HIS A 809 -35.56 -32.26 8.18
C HIS A 809 -34.44 -31.60 7.38
N ILE A 810 -33.77 -30.59 7.96
CA ILE A 810 -32.45 -30.14 7.50
C ILE A 810 -31.42 -31.06 8.16
N THR A 811 -30.45 -31.60 7.43
CA THR A 811 -29.32 -32.37 7.99
C THR A 811 -28.03 -31.61 7.71
N TYR A 812 -27.28 -31.24 8.76
CA TYR A 812 -25.91 -30.74 8.59
C TYR A 812 -24.94 -31.91 8.61
N THR A 813 -23.96 -31.88 7.72
CA THR A 813 -22.84 -32.82 7.66
C THR A 813 -21.54 -32.04 7.78
N HIS A 814 -20.55 -32.63 8.45
CA HIS A 814 -19.20 -32.08 8.48
C HIS A 814 -18.44 -32.58 7.24
N GLU A 815 -18.11 -31.67 6.32
CA GLU A 815 -17.27 -31.99 5.17
C GLU A 815 -15.81 -31.74 5.54
N SER A 816 -14.95 -32.74 5.32
CA SER A 816 -13.51 -32.55 5.50
C SER A 816 -12.98 -31.52 4.50
N LYS A 817 -12.31 -30.50 5.02
CA LYS A 817 -11.70 -29.42 4.23
C LYS A 817 -10.20 -29.54 4.14
N GLN A 818 -9.57 -29.98 5.23
CA GLN A 818 -8.14 -30.21 5.26
C GLN A 818 -7.80 -31.30 6.26
N SER A 819 -6.92 -32.20 5.87
CA SER A 819 -6.38 -33.24 6.73
C SER A 819 -4.86 -33.08 6.82
N TYR A 820 -4.34 -33.04 8.04
CA TYR A 820 -2.92 -33.05 8.35
C TYR A 820 -2.60 -34.43 8.89
N ASN A 821 -1.77 -35.18 8.16
CA ASN A 821 -1.46 -36.56 8.48
C ASN A 821 -0.05 -36.64 9.04
N GLU A 822 0.13 -37.46 10.08
CA GLU A 822 1.44 -37.76 10.66
C GLU A 822 2.16 -36.56 11.30
N GLU A 823 1.40 -35.64 11.89
CA GLU A 823 1.93 -34.47 12.58
C GLU A 823 2.43 -34.85 13.98
N LYS A 824 3.61 -34.35 14.35
CA LYS A 824 4.22 -34.64 15.66
C LYS A 824 3.97 -33.51 16.64
N THR A 825 3.54 -33.87 17.85
CA THR A 825 3.51 -32.94 18.97
C THR A 825 4.92 -32.46 19.34
N GLY A 826 5.02 -31.21 19.79
CA GLY A 826 6.25 -30.62 20.29
C GLY A 826 6.68 -31.15 21.66
N LYS A 827 7.82 -30.67 22.14
CA LYS A 827 8.40 -31.05 23.44
C LYS A 827 7.56 -30.62 24.65
N ASP A 828 6.72 -29.61 24.47
CA ASP A 828 5.76 -29.13 25.46
C ASP A 828 4.40 -29.82 25.35
N GLY A 829 4.23 -30.77 24.43
CA GLY A 829 2.94 -31.41 24.16
C GLY A 829 1.99 -30.54 23.33
N LEU A 830 2.46 -29.45 22.71
CA LEU A 830 1.70 -28.66 21.75
C LEU A 830 1.91 -29.17 20.33
N LEU A 831 0.83 -29.46 19.61
CA LEU A 831 0.86 -29.61 18.16
C LEU A 831 0.24 -28.38 17.50
N GLU A 832 0.95 -27.80 16.53
CA GLU A 832 0.56 -26.60 15.80
C GLU A 832 0.52 -26.87 14.29
N VAL A 833 -0.61 -26.58 13.65
CA VAL A 833 -0.75 -26.61 12.17
C VAL A 833 -1.42 -25.35 11.65
N SER A 834 -1.11 -24.93 10.42
CA SER A 834 -1.70 -23.71 9.83
C SER A 834 -2.86 -24.04 8.91
N PHE A 835 -4.03 -23.44 9.16
CA PHE A 835 -5.25 -23.59 8.38
C PHE A 835 -5.67 -22.25 7.77
N THR A 836 -5.85 -22.21 6.45
CA THR A 836 -6.34 -21.03 5.74
C THR A 836 -7.73 -21.30 5.21
N VAL A 837 -8.69 -20.49 5.64
CA VAL A 837 -10.08 -20.65 5.22
C VAL A 837 -10.25 -20.16 3.78
N LYS A 838 -10.58 -21.04 2.85
CA LYS A 838 -10.81 -20.68 1.45
C LYS A 838 -12.27 -20.34 1.19
N GLU A 839 -12.50 -19.26 0.46
CA GLU A 839 -13.85 -18.86 0.04
C GLU A 839 -14.42 -19.92 -0.91
N GLU A 840 -15.58 -20.46 -0.55
CA GLU A 840 -16.34 -21.37 -1.38
C GLU A 840 -17.72 -20.76 -1.62
N TRP A 841 -17.94 -20.23 -2.82
CA TRP A 841 -19.20 -19.61 -3.21
C TRP A 841 -20.37 -20.60 -3.08
N LYS A 842 -21.33 -20.33 -2.18
CA LYS A 842 -22.60 -21.07 -2.10
C LYS A 842 -23.79 -20.14 -1.83
N ASN A 843 -24.86 -20.35 -2.60
CA ASN A 843 -26.23 -19.91 -2.29
C ASN A 843 -26.94 -21.07 -1.55
N PRO A 844 -27.85 -20.85 -0.57
CA PRO A 844 -28.33 -19.59 0.03
C PRO A 844 -27.60 -19.23 1.36
N PRO A 845 -27.86 -18.05 1.95
CA PRO A 845 -26.88 -17.37 2.80
C PRO A 845 -26.94 -17.81 4.27
N LYS A 846 -25.83 -18.33 4.80
CA LYS A 846 -25.51 -18.18 6.23
C LYS A 846 -24.65 -16.91 6.39
N ASN A 847 -24.84 -16.18 7.49
CA ASN A 847 -23.98 -15.02 7.80
C ASN A 847 -22.53 -15.44 8.11
N PHE A 848 -22.33 -16.68 8.58
CA PHE A 848 -21.02 -17.26 8.90
C PHE A 848 -21.00 -18.78 8.78
N ASP A 849 -19.79 -19.32 8.57
CA ASP A 849 -19.49 -20.74 8.52
C ASP A 849 -18.69 -21.18 9.77
N TYR A 850 -18.96 -22.39 10.25
CA TYR A 850 -18.20 -23.02 11.34
C TYR A 850 -17.15 -23.99 10.78
N TYR A 851 -15.92 -23.84 11.27
CA TYR A 851 -14.84 -24.78 11.08
C TYR A 851 -14.44 -25.37 12.43
N ILE A 852 -14.42 -26.69 12.49
CA ILE A 852 -14.05 -27.48 13.66
C ILE A 852 -12.86 -28.37 13.33
N ALA A 853 -12.14 -28.81 14.35
CA ALA A 853 -11.11 -29.80 14.22
C ALA A 853 -11.44 -31.08 15.00
N GLN A 854 -10.96 -32.20 14.45
CA GLN A 854 -10.94 -33.52 15.06
C GLN A 854 -9.50 -34.01 15.07
N VAL A 855 -9.10 -34.60 16.19
CA VAL A 855 -7.76 -35.17 16.34
C VAL A 855 -7.87 -36.66 16.58
N SER A 856 -7.13 -37.41 15.79
CA SER A 856 -7.06 -38.86 15.85
C SER A 856 -5.65 -39.32 16.16
N ARG A 857 -5.54 -40.41 16.92
CA ARG A 857 -4.28 -41.11 17.18
C ARG A 857 -4.23 -42.41 16.39
N GLN A 858 -3.02 -42.79 15.99
CA GLN A 858 -2.79 -44.07 15.34
C GLN A 858 -2.82 -45.20 16.38
N VAL A 859 -3.76 -46.13 16.26
CA VAL A 859 -3.88 -47.32 17.11
C VAL A 859 -3.81 -48.60 16.27
N GLN A 860 -3.54 -49.74 16.89
CA GLN A 860 -3.67 -51.03 16.21
C GLN A 860 -5.15 -51.32 15.94
N ASP A 861 -5.45 -51.84 14.76
CA ASP A 861 -6.81 -52.27 14.41
C ASP A 861 -7.21 -53.41 15.35
N PRO A 862 -8.30 -53.27 16.14
CA PRO A 862 -8.75 -54.34 17.03
C PRO A 862 -9.08 -55.64 16.29
N ALA A 863 -9.40 -55.55 14.99
CA ALA A 863 -9.70 -56.70 14.14
C ALA A 863 -8.46 -57.28 13.41
N ASP A 864 -7.35 -56.53 13.33
CA ASP A 864 -6.10 -56.97 12.70
C ASP A 864 -4.88 -56.28 13.35
N PRO A 865 -4.15 -56.98 14.26
CA PRO A 865 -2.99 -56.41 14.95
C PRO A 865 -1.85 -55.94 14.03
N LYS A 866 -1.83 -56.39 12.76
CA LYS A 866 -0.82 -55.96 11.77
C LYS A 866 -1.22 -54.66 11.04
N LYS A 867 -2.47 -54.24 11.17
CA LYS A 867 -3.01 -53.04 10.54
C LYS A 867 -3.13 -51.93 11.58
N LYS A 868 -2.78 -50.71 11.17
CA LYS A 868 -2.96 -49.51 11.99
C LYS A 868 -4.15 -48.71 11.49
N VAL A 869 -4.98 -48.21 12.40
CA VAL A 869 -6.14 -47.38 12.11
C VAL A 869 -6.09 -46.08 12.92
N TRP A 870 -6.70 -45.03 12.38
CA TRP A 870 -6.84 -43.75 13.08
C TRP A 870 -8.10 -43.78 13.93
N LYS A 871 -7.94 -43.65 15.25
CA LYS A 871 -9.04 -43.54 16.20
C LYS A 871 -9.17 -42.10 16.64
N ILE A 872 -10.38 -41.55 16.56
CA ILE A 872 -10.68 -40.19 17.03
C ILE A 872 -10.51 -40.16 18.56
N GLU A 873 -9.65 -39.28 19.04
CA GLU A 873 -9.39 -39.06 20.46
C GLU A 873 -10.14 -37.83 20.99
N LYS A 874 -10.25 -36.76 20.20
CA LYS A 874 -11.03 -35.57 20.59
C LYS A 874 -11.62 -34.84 19.39
N SER A 875 -12.77 -34.20 19.58
CA SER A 875 -13.46 -33.36 18.59
C SER A 875 -14.02 -32.09 19.24
N GLN A 876 -13.95 -30.96 18.54
CA GLN A 876 -14.49 -29.67 19.01
C GLN A 876 -16.03 -29.54 18.92
N PHE A 877 -16.78 -30.65 18.76
CA PHE A 877 -18.23 -30.62 18.87
C PHE A 877 -18.74 -31.77 19.73
N THR A 878 -19.85 -31.51 20.40
CA THR A 878 -20.58 -32.50 21.18
C THR A 878 -22.05 -32.46 20.77
N ILE A 879 -22.68 -33.63 20.78
CA ILE A 879 -24.12 -33.78 20.54
C ILE A 879 -24.75 -34.07 21.90
N ASN A 880 -25.70 -33.25 22.33
CA ASN A 880 -26.47 -33.50 23.54
C ASN A 880 -27.49 -34.63 23.30
N SER A 881 -27.31 -35.77 23.96
CA SER A 881 -28.15 -36.98 23.83
C SER A 881 -29.26 -37.09 24.88
N THR A 882 -29.36 -36.13 25.81
CA THR A 882 -30.35 -36.12 26.91
C THR A 882 -31.53 -35.19 26.60
N LEU A 883 -32.59 -35.75 26.01
CA LEU A 883 -33.88 -35.06 25.79
C LEU A 883 -34.87 -35.21 26.98
N PRO A 884 -35.74 -34.22 27.25
CA PRO A 884 -36.92 -34.37 28.11
C PRO A 884 -37.85 -35.52 27.65
N ALA A 885 -38.49 -36.21 28.61
CA ALA A 885 -39.25 -37.45 28.39
C ALA A 885 -40.50 -37.31 27.47
N ASP A 886 -40.92 -36.07 27.23
CA ASP A 886 -42.04 -35.66 26.38
C ASP A 886 -41.71 -35.64 24.88
N LEU A 887 -40.46 -35.91 24.49
CA LEU A 887 -40.04 -36.12 23.10
C LEU A 887 -39.77 -37.61 22.84
N VAL A 888 -40.62 -38.24 22.02
CA VAL A 888 -40.54 -39.67 21.67
C VAL A 888 -39.24 -39.95 20.91
N ARG A 889 -38.36 -40.78 21.50
CA ARG A 889 -37.10 -41.20 20.89
C ARG A 889 -37.34 -42.45 20.03
N THR A 890 -37.03 -42.39 18.74
CA THR A 890 -37.02 -43.57 17.83
C THR A 890 -35.59 -43.96 17.46
N GLU A 891 -35.37 -45.18 16.97
CA GLU A 891 -34.04 -45.69 16.51
C GLU A 891 -33.36 -44.79 15.47
N ASP A 892 -34.12 -44.00 14.71
CA ASP A 892 -33.60 -43.00 13.76
C ASP A 892 -32.93 -41.78 14.42
N MET A 893 -33.08 -41.58 15.73
CA MET A 893 -32.34 -40.55 16.47
C MET A 893 -30.83 -40.78 16.47
N GLU A 894 -30.36 -42.01 16.22
CA GLU A 894 -28.92 -42.36 16.27
C GLU A 894 -28.09 -41.77 15.11
N LYS A 895 -28.71 -41.16 14.08
CA LYS A 895 -28.00 -40.55 12.94
C LYS A 895 -28.32 -39.06 12.68
N LEU A 896 -28.91 -38.35 13.66
CA LEU A 896 -29.11 -36.88 13.74
C LEU A 896 -30.20 -36.24 12.84
N GLY A 897 -31.35 -36.90 12.67
CA GLY A 897 -32.58 -36.32 12.13
C GLY A 897 -33.68 -36.22 13.20
N ILE A 898 -33.92 -35.02 13.74
CA ILE A 898 -34.90 -34.77 14.83
C ILE A 898 -36.34 -34.82 14.27
N LYS A 899 -37.15 -35.82 14.65
CA LYS A 899 -38.62 -35.80 14.50
C LYS A 899 -39.27 -35.38 15.82
N ALA A 900 -39.77 -34.15 15.89
CA ALA A 900 -40.48 -33.60 17.04
C ALA A 900 -41.80 -32.94 16.58
N TYR A 901 -42.86 -33.09 17.37
CA TYR A 901 -44.12 -32.35 17.22
C TYR A 901 -44.31 -31.44 18.43
N LYS A 902 -45.02 -30.32 18.24
CA LYS A 902 -45.47 -29.50 19.36
C LYS A 902 -46.45 -30.31 20.22
N LYS A 903 -46.63 -29.90 21.47
CA LYS A 903 -47.52 -30.58 22.44
C LYS A 903 -48.98 -30.68 21.97
N ASP A 904 -49.37 -29.82 21.02
CA ASP A 904 -50.68 -29.81 20.36
C ASP A 904 -50.77 -30.68 19.09
N GLY A 905 -49.70 -31.43 18.77
CA GLY A 905 -49.62 -32.32 17.60
C GLY A 905 -49.29 -31.62 16.28
N THR A 906 -49.06 -30.29 16.28
CA THR A 906 -48.68 -29.56 15.07
C THR A 906 -47.18 -29.70 14.77
N PRO A 907 -46.77 -29.71 13.49
CA PRO A 907 -45.36 -29.70 13.11
C PRO A 907 -44.73 -28.35 13.47
N PHE A 908 -43.46 -28.38 13.88
CA PHE A 908 -42.67 -27.16 14.03
C PHE A 908 -42.44 -26.49 12.68
N THR A 909 -42.44 -25.15 12.66
CA THR A 909 -42.02 -24.37 11.50
C THR A 909 -40.51 -24.55 11.23
N LYS A 910 -40.05 -24.17 10.03
CA LYS A 910 -38.62 -24.24 9.68
C LYS A 910 -37.75 -23.41 10.63
N GLU A 911 -38.23 -22.25 11.05
CA GLU A 911 -37.56 -21.35 11.98
C GLU A 911 -37.52 -21.92 13.40
N GLU A 912 -38.60 -22.53 13.88
CA GLU A 912 -38.63 -23.17 15.21
C GLU A 912 -37.75 -24.42 15.27
N MET A 913 -37.70 -25.23 14.20
CA MET A 913 -36.78 -26.37 14.08
C MET A 913 -35.31 -25.94 14.08
N LEU A 914 -35.01 -24.80 13.46
CA LEU A 914 -33.67 -24.22 13.45
C LEU A 914 -33.26 -23.79 14.86
N GLU A 915 -34.17 -23.17 15.62
CA GLU A 915 -33.92 -22.71 16.99
C GLU A 915 -33.81 -23.87 17.98
N LEU A 916 -34.68 -24.89 17.85
CA LEU A 916 -34.58 -26.12 18.63
C LEU A 916 -33.22 -26.78 18.41
N ARG A 917 -32.75 -26.86 17.16
CA ARG A 917 -31.49 -27.52 16.79
C ARG A 917 -30.24 -26.83 17.35
N LYS A 918 -30.22 -25.50 17.45
CA LYS A 918 -29.12 -24.75 18.10
C LYS A 918 -28.91 -25.17 19.55
N GLN A 919 -29.90 -25.81 20.18
CA GLN A 919 -29.81 -26.33 21.55
C GLN A 919 -29.16 -27.74 21.65
N PHE A 920 -28.80 -28.38 20.53
CA PHE A 920 -28.29 -29.78 20.51
C PHE A 920 -26.82 -29.95 20.11
N ILE A 921 -26.29 -29.07 19.25
CA ILE A 921 -24.87 -29.10 18.83
C ILE A 921 -24.13 -28.05 19.64
N PHE A 922 -23.22 -28.51 20.50
CA PHE A 922 -22.38 -27.65 21.31
C PHE A 922 -20.97 -27.67 20.75
N TYR A 923 -20.48 -26.51 20.31
CA TYR A 923 -19.10 -26.34 19.90
C TYR A 923 -18.23 -26.05 21.13
N GLU A 924 -17.09 -26.74 21.26
CA GLU A 924 -16.10 -26.41 22.28
C GLU A 924 -15.58 -24.98 22.06
N SER A 925 -15.21 -24.30 23.14
CA SER A 925 -14.61 -22.97 23.07
C SER A 925 -13.33 -22.98 22.23
N GLY A 926 -13.18 -22.00 21.32
CA GLY A 926 -12.04 -21.91 20.40
C GLY A 926 -12.27 -22.55 19.03
N CYS A 927 -13.52 -22.88 18.65
CA CYS A 927 -13.90 -23.20 17.27
C CYS A 927 -13.82 -21.96 16.36
N LEU A 928 -13.55 -22.15 15.06
CA LEU A 928 -13.37 -21.05 14.11
C LEU A 928 -14.69 -20.63 13.47
N LYS A 929 -15.10 -19.36 13.65
CA LYS A 929 -16.28 -18.74 13.03
C LYS A 929 -15.85 -17.80 11.89
N VAL A 930 -16.36 -18.00 10.67
CA VAL A 930 -15.89 -17.27 9.47
C VAL A 930 -17.03 -16.55 8.74
N SER A 931 -16.94 -15.24 8.57
CA SER A 931 -17.88 -14.40 7.82
C SER A 931 -17.73 -14.52 6.31
N GLN A 932 -18.85 -14.44 5.60
CA GLN A 932 -18.91 -14.25 4.14
C GLN A 932 -18.96 -12.78 3.68
N LYS A 933 -19.13 -11.80 4.58
CA LYS A 933 -19.27 -10.37 4.24
C LYS A 933 -18.11 -9.55 4.82
N GLU A 934 -17.51 -8.65 4.03
CA GLU A 934 -16.31 -7.85 4.41
C GLU A 934 -16.59 -6.67 5.37
N THR A 935 -17.83 -6.33 5.71
CA THR A 935 -18.13 -5.13 6.53
C THR A 935 -18.30 -5.43 8.03
N PRO A 936 -17.59 -4.74 8.93
CA PRO A 936 -17.75 -4.88 10.40
C PRO A 936 -19.01 -4.21 11.00
N GLU A 937 -20.07 -3.92 10.24
CA GLU A 937 -21.10 -2.97 10.69
C GLU A 937 -22.47 -3.56 11.09
N ALA A 938 -22.67 -4.88 11.18
CA ALA A 938 -23.90 -5.40 11.77
C ALA A 938 -23.81 -6.89 12.15
N ILE A 939 -23.15 -7.24 13.26
CA ILE A 939 -23.43 -8.50 13.97
C ILE A 939 -23.28 -8.26 15.47
N GLU A 940 -24.35 -7.78 16.12
CA GLU A 940 -24.49 -7.89 17.57
C GLU A 940 -24.76 -9.35 17.95
N ASN A 941 -23.87 -9.86 18.81
CA ASN A 941 -24.00 -10.92 19.80
C ASN A 941 -25.05 -12.02 19.56
N ASP A 942 -24.56 -13.23 19.29
CA ASP A 942 -25.13 -14.41 19.93
C ASP A 942 -24.00 -15.33 20.43
N VAL A 943 -24.21 -15.82 21.66
CA VAL A 943 -23.39 -16.71 22.51
C VAL A 943 -22.42 -16.03 23.51
N MET A 944 -22.68 -16.37 24.78
CA MET A 944 -21.99 -15.98 26.00
C MET A 944 -20.46 -16.18 25.97
N PRO A 945 -19.68 -15.25 26.58
CA PRO A 945 -18.28 -15.50 26.86
C PRO A 945 -18.16 -16.62 27.90
N VAL A 946 -17.71 -17.80 27.48
CA VAL A 946 -17.13 -18.77 28.40
C VAL A 946 -15.79 -18.21 28.84
N VAL A 947 -15.64 -17.95 30.14
CA VAL A 947 -14.39 -17.53 30.75
C VAL A 947 -13.39 -18.67 30.64
N VAL A 948 -12.56 -18.64 29.60
CA VAL A 948 -11.28 -19.36 29.60
C VAL A 948 -10.24 -18.31 30.00
N GLU A 949 -9.63 -18.48 31.18
CA GLU A 949 -8.54 -17.63 31.65
C GLU A 949 -7.37 -17.70 30.67
N MET A 950 -7.26 -16.69 29.82
CA MET A 950 -6.13 -16.46 28.93
C MET A 950 -5.47 -15.14 29.27
N ALA A 951 -4.19 -15.01 28.92
CA ALA A 951 -3.47 -13.75 29.06
C ALA A 951 -4.05 -12.77 28.05
N GLU A 952 -4.88 -11.83 28.50
CA GLU A 952 -5.30 -10.73 27.63
C GLU A 952 -4.06 -9.89 27.30
N VAL A 953 -3.72 -9.82 26.01
CA VAL A 953 -3.06 -8.64 25.44
C VAL A 953 -4.16 -7.84 24.76
N LYS A 954 -4.84 -7.01 25.55
CA LYS A 954 -5.65 -5.91 25.01
C LYS A 954 -4.83 -4.63 25.05
N LYS A 955 -4.79 -3.95 23.90
CA LYS A 955 -4.45 -2.53 23.83
C LYS A 955 -5.75 -1.75 24.04
N ASP A 956 -5.90 -1.12 25.20
CA ASP A 956 -6.85 -0.02 25.43
C ASP A 956 -6.04 1.29 25.27
N GLY A 957 -6.50 2.42 24.74
CA GLY A 957 -7.80 2.97 24.33
C GLY A 957 -7.57 4.49 24.17
N GLY A 958 -8.28 5.16 23.28
CA GLY A 958 -8.05 6.55 22.85
C GLY A 958 -8.45 7.63 23.85
N GLU A 959 -7.78 8.79 23.76
CA GLU A 959 -8.08 10.01 24.53
C GLU A 959 -8.75 11.07 23.64
N CYS A 960 -9.49 12.01 24.25
CA CYS A 960 -10.05 13.16 23.54
C CYS A 960 -8.95 13.93 22.77
N PRO A 961 -9.05 14.15 21.44
CA PRO A 961 -7.98 14.78 20.66
C PRO A 961 -7.64 16.21 21.07
N ARG A 962 -8.54 16.89 21.80
CA ARG A 962 -8.41 18.30 22.15
C ARG A 962 -7.88 18.55 23.56
N CYS A 963 -8.24 17.72 24.54
CA CYS A 963 -7.86 17.92 25.95
C CYS A 963 -7.22 16.70 26.60
N LYS A 964 -7.10 15.58 25.88
CA LYS A 964 -6.49 14.32 26.34
C LYS A 964 -7.12 13.70 27.60
N ALA A 965 -8.30 14.17 28.01
CA ALA A 965 -9.07 13.52 29.07
C ALA A 965 -9.61 12.17 28.58
N LYS A 966 -9.56 11.15 29.45
CA LYS A 966 -10.30 9.90 29.26
C LYS A 966 -11.78 10.23 29.38
N ILE A 967 -12.55 9.96 28.33
CA ILE A 967 -13.99 10.27 28.31
C ILE A 967 -14.74 9.00 28.66
N THR A 968 -15.52 9.04 29.74
CA THR A 968 -16.45 7.94 30.06
C THR A 968 -17.79 8.15 29.35
N LEU A 969 -18.50 7.05 29.07
CA LEU A 969 -19.80 7.09 28.36
C LEU A 969 -20.86 7.88 29.14
N GLU A 970 -20.77 7.92 30.47
CA GLU A 970 -21.72 8.66 31.32
C GLU A 970 -21.47 10.19 31.27
N GLU A 971 -20.23 10.63 31.10
CA GLU A 971 -19.90 12.06 30.96
C GLU A 971 -20.36 12.63 29.61
N LEU A 972 -20.29 11.84 28.53
CA LEU A 972 -20.80 12.24 27.21
C LEU A 972 -22.33 12.42 27.19
N LYS A 973 -23.07 11.60 27.95
CA LYS A 973 -24.53 11.70 28.08
C LYS A 973 -24.98 12.97 28.80
N GLN A 974 -24.15 13.50 29.70
CA GLN A 974 -24.45 14.75 30.43
C GLN A 974 -24.24 16.01 29.57
N VAL A 975 -23.33 15.97 28.59
CA VAL A 975 -23.01 17.12 27.72
C VAL A 975 -23.97 17.24 26.53
N PHE A 976 -24.49 16.12 26.02
CA PHE A 976 -25.46 16.09 24.92
C PHE A 976 -26.89 15.84 25.45
N PHE A 977 -27.46 16.83 26.14
CA PHE A 977 -28.87 16.77 26.57
C PHE A 977 -29.78 16.59 25.34
N ASN A 978 -30.46 15.44 25.26
CA ASN A 978 -31.34 14.97 24.17
C ASN A 978 -30.67 14.45 22.87
N GLY A 979 -29.39 14.07 22.88
CA GLY A 979 -28.75 13.42 21.73
C GLY A 979 -29.12 11.94 21.55
N ASN A 980 -29.32 11.49 20.31
CA ASN A 980 -29.57 10.08 19.97
C ASN A 980 -28.37 9.20 20.38
N LYS A 981 -28.64 8.16 21.20
CA LYS A 981 -27.63 7.28 21.83
C LYS A 981 -26.64 6.68 20.83
N SER A 982 -27.08 6.34 19.62
CA SER A 982 -26.21 5.73 18.59
C SER A 982 -25.24 6.71 17.92
N LEU A 983 -25.53 8.02 17.98
CA LEU A 983 -24.67 9.09 17.46
C LEU A 983 -23.59 9.48 18.49
N ILE A 984 -23.91 9.40 19.78
CA ILE A 984 -22.98 9.70 20.88
C ILE A 984 -21.90 8.60 20.99
N GLU A 985 -22.28 7.34 20.79
CA GLU A 985 -21.33 6.19 20.82
C GLU A 985 -20.35 6.21 19.62
N LYS A 986 -20.74 6.79 18.47
CA LYS A 986 -19.86 6.95 17.29
C LYS A 986 -18.83 8.08 17.42
N CYS A 987 -18.96 8.96 18.41
CA CYS A 987 -18.04 10.07 18.62
C CYS A 987 -16.88 9.74 19.59
N LEU A 988 -16.80 8.51 20.10
CA LEU A 988 -15.66 8.02 20.86
C LEU A 988 -14.61 7.44 19.88
N PRO A 989 -13.38 7.99 19.82
CA PRO A 989 -12.32 7.37 19.04
C PRO A 989 -11.73 6.19 19.83
N TYR A 990 -11.59 5.04 19.15
CA TYR A 990 -11.05 3.74 19.61
C TYR A 990 -10.11 3.79 20.81
#